data_AF-A0A8X6R512-F1
#
_entry.id   AF-A0A8X6R512-F1
#
_cell.length_a   1.000
_cell.length_b   1.000
_cell.length_c   1.000
_cell.angle_alpha   90.00
_cell.angle_beta   90.00
_cell.angle_gamma   90.00
#
_symmetry.space_group_name_H-M   'P 1'
#
loop_
_entity.id
_entity.type
_entity.pdbx_description
1 polymer ?
#
loop_
_entity_poly.entity_id
_entity_poly.type
_entity_poly.pdbx_seq_one_letter_code
_entity_poly.pdbx_strand_id
1 'polypeptide(L)'
;MVKKKDGSSRMCIDYRKLNQKLVKDKFPLPIIEDVLDTLQEAKVYSTLDLLNGFFHVDVKEDCRKYTSFIVPDGQFEFNKVPFGLSTSPGVFQRYVSSIFRDLTRKGIVISYLDDLVILAKNEQEGLEKLKIIFEVAKKYGLEIKFKKCQFLKKKIEFLGHIVESGIIKPSPTKTLAVRKFPEPTTIKQVQSFLGLTGYFRKYIKDYSKIAKPLSDLTRKENLFVFGIQQKEAFEKLKKILSEGPILHLYKYGRKTELHTDACKQGNKMESYIPFTTCRKRQIQQKKKDYAKKELITRIARWALQLEEFDYEIEHRAGSRMKHVDALNRYPVMMVCNDTLTSKLKNAQEEDDNIQTLKSLLQKQESEEFFERNGILYKYLNGRELIVTSKAMQAELINLIHENGHFSVGKTEEIVKEEFFIPNLSNVVKKVIVNCVPCILANKKTGRKEGFLNPISKESIPLSTYYVDFIGHLPSTNKSYQQIFTVVDAFTKFTWLYPGKTVSAESALEKPKQQQKTFGNPIRIISDRGSAFTSKLFNDYCDEENIQHLQKATGVPRGNGQVERIHRTLIPVLTKLSLDDSTKWYKYGDRLQRILNSTISRSTKWTPFELLVVIKMRYKEDILIKDLLLEEMVKELLEQREFLRNDAKKNIETLQSENRKTYNRRRKKASLYKEGD
;
A
#
# COMPACT_ATOMS: atom_id res chain seq x y z
N MET A 1 27.44 18.22 33.38
CA MET A 1 26.51 17.82 34.46
C MET A 1 25.14 18.42 34.19
N VAL A 2 24.05 17.69 34.41
CA VAL A 2 22.67 18.18 34.23
C VAL A 2 21.95 18.16 35.59
N LYS A 3 21.34 19.27 36.00
CA LYS A 3 20.56 19.34 37.25
C LYS A 3 19.22 18.62 37.07
N LYS A 4 18.87 17.75 38.01
CA LYS A 4 17.54 17.12 38.10
C LYS A 4 16.56 18.05 38.82
N LYS A 5 15.27 17.74 38.70
CA LYS A 5 14.18 18.43 39.40
C LYS A 5 14.27 18.32 40.94
N ASP A 6 14.98 17.31 41.44
CA ASP A 6 15.24 17.09 42.87
C ASP A 6 16.49 17.84 43.38
N GLY A 7 17.13 18.67 42.54
CA GLY A 7 18.34 19.41 42.88
C GLY A 7 19.64 18.62 42.74
N SER A 8 19.60 17.29 42.60
CA SER A 8 20.79 16.46 42.39
C SER A 8 21.34 16.63 40.97
N SER A 9 22.67 16.51 40.80
CA SER A 9 23.29 16.55 39.48
C SER A 9 23.43 15.16 38.88
N ARG A 10 23.23 15.02 37.57
CA ARG A 10 23.45 13.80 36.79
C ARG A 10 24.59 14.00 35.81
N MET A 11 25.51 13.05 35.77
CA MET A 11 26.50 12.98 34.71
C MET A 11 25.81 12.53 33.42
N CYS A 12 25.84 13.39 32.41
CA CYS A 12 25.32 13.11 31.07
C CYS A 12 26.49 13.22 30.11
N ILE A 13 26.78 12.13 29.42
CA ILE A 13 27.88 12.07 28.45
C ILE A 13 27.28 12.10 27.06
N ASP A 14 27.88 12.91 26.19
CA ASP A 14 27.40 13.10 24.84
C ASP A 14 27.90 11.99 23.91
N TYR A 15 27.13 10.91 23.85
CA TYR A 15 27.40 9.80 22.94
C TYR A 15 26.80 9.98 21.54
N ARG A 16 26.39 11.18 21.10
CA ARG A 16 25.75 11.35 19.78
C ARG A 16 26.59 10.81 18.63
N LYS A 17 27.91 11.10 18.60
CA LYS A 17 28.83 10.58 17.57
C LYS A 17 29.00 9.06 17.64
N LEU A 18 29.02 8.50 18.85
CA LEU A 18 29.11 7.06 19.05
C LEU A 18 27.82 6.34 18.63
N ASN A 19 26.66 6.92 18.99
CA ASN A 19 25.33 6.40 18.64
C ASN A 19 25.07 6.32 17.13
N GLN A 20 25.76 7.14 16.32
CA GLN A 20 25.72 7.05 14.85
C GLN A 20 26.46 5.82 14.32
N LYS A 21 27.46 5.32 15.06
CA LYS A 21 28.26 4.15 14.69
C LYS A 21 27.76 2.85 15.32
N LEU A 22 26.90 2.94 16.34
CA LEU A 22 26.32 1.78 17.02
C LEU A 22 25.17 1.19 16.21
N VAL A 23 25.20 -0.13 16.01
CA VAL A 23 24.05 -0.88 15.48
C VAL A 23 22.92 -0.85 16.50
N LYS A 24 21.75 -0.35 16.10
CA LYS A 24 20.60 -0.18 16.99
C LYS A 24 19.90 -1.52 17.21
N ASP A 25 19.77 -1.89 18.48
CA ASP A 25 19.04 -3.08 18.91
C ASP A 25 17.54 -2.79 19.01
N LYS A 26 16.73 -3.35 18.11
CA LYS A 26 15.26 -3.21 18.11
C LYS A 26 14.63 -4.33 18.94
N PHE A 27 14.85 -4.33 20.26
CA PHE A 27 14.19 -5.28 21.16
C PHE A 27 12.67 -5.02 21.20
N PRO A 28 11.81 -6.04 20.96
CA PRO A 28 10.36 -5.84 20.93
C PRO A 28 9.86 -5.45 22.33
N LEU A 29 9.25 -4.27 22.42
CA LEU A 29 8.55 -3.85 23.62
C LEU A 29 7.11 -4.38 23.59
N PRO A 30 6.58 -4.87 24.72
CA PRO A 30 5.18 -5.26 24.80
C PRO A 30 4.30 -4.04 24.51
N ILE A 31 3.23 -4.24 23.74
CA ILE A 31 2.30 -3.17 23.43
C ILE A 31 1.60 -2.75 24.73
N ILE A 32 1.60 -1.46 25.03
CA ILE A 32 1.02 -0.88 26.26
C ILE A 32 -0.40 -1.43 26.49
N GLU A 33 -1.19 -1.56 25.43
CA GLU A 33 -2.56 -2.06 25.48
C GLU A 33 -2.65 -3.51 25.97
N ASP A 34 -1.83 -4.41 25.43
CA ASP A 34 -1.82 -5.82 25.84
C ASP A 34 -1.42 -5.95 27.32
N VAL A 35 -0.52 -5.07 27.78
CA VAL A 35 -0.13 -5.00 29.19
C VAL A 35 -1.30 -4.51 30.05
N LEU A 36 -1.96 -3.43 29.65
CA LEU A 36 -3.11 -2.88 30.38
C LEU A 36 -4.27 -3.91 30.47
N ASP A 37 -4.45 -4.75 29.46
CA ASP A 37 -5.47 -5.81 29.44
C ASP A 37 -5.16 -6.98 30.38
N THR A 38 -3.91 -7.14 30.83
CA THR A 38 -3.59 -8.12 31.88
C THR A 38 -3.90 -7.60 33.29
N LEU A 39 -4.04 -6.27 33.47
CA LEU A 39 -4.31 -5.64 34.78
C LEU A 39 -5.75 -5.84 35.28
N GLN A 40 -6.61 -6.46 34.45
CA GLN A 40 -8.07 -6.50 34.61
C GLN A 40 -8.54 -7.42 35.75
N GLU A 41 -7.85 -8.53 35.99
CA GLU A 41 -8.25 -9.54 36.98
C GLU A 41 -7.73 -9.24 38.40
N ALA A 42 -6.84 -8.27 38.53
CA ALA A 42 -6.21 -7.90 39.78
C ALA A 42 -7.07 -6.90 40.57
N LYS A 43 -7.07 -7.02 41.89
CA LYS A 43 -7.68 -6.05 42.81
C LYS A 43 -6.63 -5.26 43.59
N VAL A 44 -5.44 -5.83 43.72
CA VAL A 44 -4.31 -5.28 44.45
C VAL A 44 -3.11 -5.25 43.53
N TYR A 45 -2.41 -4.13 43.53
CA TYR A 45 -1.29 -3.85 42.64
C TYR A 45 -0.07 -3.44 43.46
N SER A 46 1.10 -3.91 43.05
CA SER A 46 2.37 -3.38 43.55
C SER A 46 3.27 -2.99 42.38
N THR A 47 3.96 -1.86 42.49
CA THR A 47 4.91 -1.37 41.50
C THR A 47 6.30 -1.29 42.12
N LEU A 48 7.30 -1.83 41.42
CA LEU A 48 8.71 -1.74 41.80
C LEU A 48 9.48 -0.94 40.75
N ASP A 49 10.29 0.01 41.20
CA ASP A 49 11.19 0.84 40.39
C ASP A 49 12.62 0.36 40.64
N LEU A 50 13.33 -0.07 39.59
CA LEU A 50 14.72 -0.52 39.70
C LEU A 50 15.68 0.67 39.84
N LEU A 51 16.64 0.59 40.77
CA LEU A 51 17.58 1.67 41.05
C LEU A 51 18.65 1.74 39.96
N ASN A 52 18.71 2.87 39.24
CA ASN A 52 19.73 3.11 38.20
C ASN A 52 19.82 1.97 37.16
N GLY A 53 18.66 1.53 36.64
CA GLY A 53 18.48 0.33 35.80
C GLY A 53 19.68 -0.10 34.94
N PHE A 54 20.22 0.79 34.10
CA PHE A 54 21.31 0.43 33.17
C PHE A 54 22.60 -0.05 33.87
N PHE A 55 22.89 0.41 35.09
CA PHE A 55 24.11 0.00 35.80
C PHE A 55 24.07 -1.43 36.35
N HIS A 56 22.95 -2.13 36.24
CA HIS A 56 22.88 -3.56 36.55
C HIS A 56 23.55 -4.44 35.48
N VAL A 57 23.74 -3.92 34.26
CA VAL A 57 24.28 -4.71 33.15
C VAL A 57 25.75 -4.36 32.92
N ASP A 58 26.59 -5.38 32.83
CA ASP A 58 28.00 -5.22 32.47
C ASP A 58 28.18 -4.87 30.99
N VAL A 59 29.10 -3.96 30.71
CA VAL A 59 29.60 -3.73 29.35
C VAL A 59 30.63 -4.81 29.07
N LYS A 60 30.47 -5.51 27.93
CA LYS A 60 31.46 -6.48 27.43
C LYS A 60 32.85 -5.83 27.39
N GLU A 61 33.86 -6.56 27.84
CA GLU A 61 35.22 -6.04 28.03
C GLU A 61 35.78 -5.35 26.77
N ASP A 62 35.66 -5.99 25.60
CA ASP A 62 36.06 -5.42 24.30
C ASP A 62 35.39 -4.08 23.95
N CYS A 63 34.22 -3.82 24.54
CA CYS A 63 33.39 -2.66 24.25
C CYS A 63 33.59 -1.49 25.23
N ARG A 64 34.23 -1.72 26.39
CA ARG A 64 34.40 -0.70 27.45
C ARG A 64 35.12 0.55 26.95
N LYS A 65 36.18 0.35 26.16
CA LYS A 65 36.96 1.43 25.52
C LYS A 65 36.13 2.42 24.70
N TYR A 66 35.01 1.99 24.10
CA TYR A 66 34.16 2.89 23.32
C TYR A 66 33.29 3.80 24.20
N THR A 67 33.14 3.45 25.47
CA THR A 67 32.43 4.26 26.48
C THR A 67 33.35 5.26 27.18
N SER A 68 34.56 5.48 26.67
CA SER A 68 35.50 6.42 27.27
C SER A 68 34.98 7.85 27.24
N PHE A 69 35.18 8.60 28.31
CA PHE A 69 34.85 10.01 28.44
C PHE A 69 35.96 10.75 29.19
N ILE A 70 36.03 12.06 28.98
CA ILE A 70 37.05 12.93 29.58
C ILE A 70 36.37 13.86 30.57
N VAL A 71 36.96 13.99 31.76
CA VAL A 71 36.69 15.03 32.75
C VAL A 71 38.00 15.81 32.98
N PRO A 72 37.97 17.02 33.58
CA PRO A 72 39.18 17.82 33.80
C PRO A 72 40.33 17.05 34.47
N ASP A 73 40.00 16.11 35.36
CA ASP A 73 40.98 15.36 36.15
C ASP A 73 41.40 14.02 35.52
N GLY A 74 40.94 13.69 34.30
CA GLY A 74 41.39 12.48 33.61
C GLY A 74 40.40 11.87 32.60
N GLN A 75 40.81 10.75 32.02
CA GLN A 75 40.01 9.94 31.11
C GLN A 75 39.54 8.66 31.80
N PHE A 76 38.25 8.37 31.71
CA PHE A 76 37.60 7.24 32.36
C PHE A 76 36.72 6.49 31.36
N GLU A 77 36.36 5.25 31.67
CA GLU A 77 35.44 4.42 30.88
C GLU A 77 34.41 3.73 31.78
N PHE A 78 33.31 3.24 31.19
CA PHE A 78 32.28 2.53 31.94
C PHE A 78 32.44 1.02 31.90
N ASN A 79 32.42 0.42 33.09
CA ASN A 79 32.30 -1.03 33.26
C ASN A 79 30.84 -1.52 33.16
N LYS A 80 29.88 -0.64 33.46
CA LYS A 80 28.43 -0.92 33.44
C LYS A 80 27.73 -0.07 32.38
N VAL A 81 26.61 -0.54 31.83
CA VAL A 81 25.96 0.13 30.69
C VAL A 81 25.60 1.58 31.04
N PRO A 82 26.18 2.59 30.36
CA PRO A 82 25.97 3.98 30.69
C PRO A 82 24.65 4.53 30.12
N PHE A 83 24.20 5.64 30.71
CA PHE A 83 23.12 6.44 30.13
C PHE A 83 23.62 7.19 28.89
N GLY A 84 22.78 7.25 27.86
CA GLY A 84 23.03 8.03 26.64
C GLY A 84 23.40 7.21 25.41
N LEU A 85 23.72 5.91 25.53
CA LEU A 85 23.85 5.04 24.35
C LEU A 85 22.47 4.66 23.81
N SER A 86 22.35 4.61 22.49
CA SER A 86 21.12 4.23 21.79
C SER A 86 20.70 2.78 22.07
N THR A 87 21.65 1.90 22.43
CA THR A 87 21.43 0.48 22.72
C THR A 87 21.12 0.19 24.18
N SER A 88 21.43 1.10 25.12
CA SER A 88 21.26 0.87 26.57
C SER A 88 19.84 0.44 26.96
N PRO A 89 18.76 1.08 26.46
CA PRO A 89 17.40 0.67 26.81
C PRO A 89 17.06 -0.76 26.35
N GLY A 90 17.49 -1.14 25.14
CA GLY A 90 17.23 -2.48 24.59
C GLY A 90 17.99 -3.58 25.34
N VAL A 91 19.26 -3.32 25.66
CA VAL A 91 20.10 -4.24 26.44
C VAL A 91 19.52 -4.45 27.84
N PHE A 92 19.11 -3.37 28.51
CA PHE A 92 18.50 -3.45 29.83
C PHE A 92 17.15 -4.17 29.81
N GLN A 93 16.29 -3.84 28.84
CA GLN A 93 15.01 -4.53 28.68
C GLN A 93 15.20 -6.04 28.47
N ARG A 94 16.17 -6.44 27.63
CA ARG A 94 16.50 -7.86 27.43
C ARG A 94 16.99 -8.52 28.71
N TYR A 95 17.80 -7.82 29.50
CA TYR A 95 18.28 -8.32 30.79
C TYR A 95 17.13 -8.55 31.77
N VAL A 96 16.28 -7.54 32.01
CA VAL A 96 15.09 -7.65 32.87
C VAL A 96 14.14 -8.75 32.38
N SER A 97 13.85 -8.78 31.08
CA SER A 97 12.97 -9.80 30.48
C SER A 97 13.54 -11.22 30.59
N SER A 98 14.87 -11.38 30.71
CA SER A 98 15.51 -12.68 30.90
C SER A 98 15.39 -13.16 32.35
N ILE A 99 15.58 -12.27 33.33
CA ILE A 99 15.48 -12.57 34.76
C ILE A 99 14.06 -12.96 35.14
N PHE A 100 13.07 -12.18 34.68
CA PHE A 100 11.68 -12.37 35.05
C PHE A 100 10.90 -13.26 34.08
N ARG A 101 11.55 -13.86 33.06
CA ARG A 101 10.90 -14.63 31.98
C ARG A 101 9.89 -15.65 32.48
N ASP A 102 10.28 -16.45 33.47
CA ASP A 102 9.44 -17.53 34.00
C ASP A 102 8.27 -16.99 34.84
N LEU A 103 8.50 -15.89 35.56
CA LEU A 103 7.47 -15.22 36.36
C LEU A 103 6.46 -14.49 35.46
N THR A 104 6.91 -13.89 34.36
CA THR A 104 6.04 -13.28 33.36
C THR A 104 5.19 -14.31 32.63
N ARG A 105 5.77 -15.48 32.27
CA ARG A 105 5.00 -16.60 31.68
C ARG A 105 3.92 -17.13 32.60
N LYS A 106 4.17 -17.12 33.91
CA LYS A 106 3.19 -17.50 34.95
C LYS A 106 2.18 -16.38 35.28
N GLY A 107 2.30 -15.20 34.65
CA GLY A 107 1.42 -14.05 34.92
C GLY A 107 1.61 -13.43 36.30
N ILE A 108 2.76 -13.63 36.94
CA ILE A 108 3.06 -13.13 38.29
C ILE A 108 3.55 -11.66 38.24
N VAL A 109 4.39 -11.35 37.25
CA VAL A 109 4.99 -10.01 37.08
C VAL A 109 4.95 -9.56 35.63
N ILE A 110 4.62 -8.29 35.46
CA ILE A 110 4.64 -7.58 34.20
C ILE A 110 5.85 -6.65 34.23
N SER A 111 6.79 -6.86 33.32
CA SER A 111 7.93 -5.97 33.15
C SER A 111 7.71 -5.02 31.98
N TYR A 112 7.74 -3.71 32.25
CA TYR A 112 7.73 -2.68 31.21
C TYR A 112 8.85 -1.67 31.48
N LEU A 113 9.95 -1.75 30.74
CA LEU A 113 11.16 -0.95 30.98
C LEU A 113 11.66 -1.10 32.42
N ASP A 114 11.77 0.01 33.13
CA ASP A 114 12.28 0.08 34.51
C ASP A 114 11.21 -0.26 35.56
N ASP A 115 9.93 -0.35 35.15
CA ASP A 115 8.78 -0.58 36.02
C ASP A 115 8.37 -2.07 36.01
N LEU A 116 8.37 -2.68 37.20
CA LEU A 116 7.81 -4.02 37.42
C LEU A 116 6.44 -3.88 38.10
N VAL A 117 5.40 -4.44 37.51
CA VAL A 117 4.04 -4.42 38.05
C VAL A 117 3.62 -5.83 38.46
N ILE A 118 3.08 -5.93 39.67
CA ILE A 118 2.72 -7.18 40.33
C ILE A 118 1.23 -7.17 40.57
N LEU A 119 0.57 -8.21 40.09
CA LEU A 119 -0.88 -8.33 40.09
C LEU A 119 -1.33 -9.38 41.09
N ALA A 120 -2.29 -9.03 41.94
CA ALA A 120 -2.89 -9.96 42.90
C ALA A 120 -4.40 -9.76 43.06
N LYS A 121 -5.11 -10.84 43.36
CA LYS A 121 -6.57 -10.83 43.63
C LYS A 121 -6.86 -10.39 45.06
N ASN A 122 -5.93 -10.63 45.99
CA ASN A 122 -6.01 -10.23 47.39
C ASN A 122 -4.60 -9.87 47.92
N GLU A 123 -4.55 -9.32 49.14
CA GLU A 123 -3.29 -8.85 49.75
C GLU A 123 -2.32 -10.01 50.06
N GLN A 124 -2.86 -11.17 50.44
CA GLN A 124 -2.07 -12.36 50.80
C GLN A 124 -1.33 -12.95 49.59
N GLU A 125 -2.03 -13.12 48.45
CA GLU A 125 -1.42 -13.49 47.17
C GLU A 125 -0.39 -12.43 46.73
N GLY A 126 -0.67 -11.15 47.00
CA GLY A 126 0.27 -10.06 46.72
C GLY A 126 1.59 -10.20 47.48
N LEU A 127 1.53 -10.55 48.78
CA LEU A 127 2.71 -10.79 49.62
C LEU A 127 3.51 -12.01 49.14
N GLU A 128 2.85 -13.11 48.79
CA GLU A 128 3.51 -14.31 48.26
C GLU A 128 4.24 -14.02 46.96
N LYS A 129 3.60 -13.30 46.03
CA LYS A 129 4.22 -12.88 44.77
C LYS A 129 5.39 -11.93 44.98
N LEU A 130 5.26 -10.97 45.90
CA LEU A 130 6.35 -10.06 46.25
C LEU A 130 7.56 -10.82 46.81
N LYS A 131 7.34 -11.82 47.66
CA LYS A 131 8.42 -12.66 48.21
C LYS A 131 9.20 -13.36 47.09
N ILE A 132 8.51 -14.01 46.16
CA ILE A 132 9.14 -14.69 45.01
C ILE A 132 9.96 -13.69 44.17
N ILE A 133 9.40 -12.50 43.93
CA ILE A 133 10.07 -11.47 43.12
C ILE A 133 11.32 -10.94 43.82
N PHE A 134 11.27 -10.73 45.15
CA PHE A 134 12.44 -10.31 45.91
C PHE A 134 13.52 -11.39 46.00
N GLU A 135 13.14 -12.67 46.09
CA GLU A 135 14.10 -13.78 46.02
C GLU A 135 14.82 -13.83 44.67
N VAL A 136 14.08 -13.65 43.57
CA VAL A 136 14.67 -13.56 42.22
C VAL A 136 15.53 -12.31 42.08
N ALA A 137 15.06 -11.15 42.55
CA ALA A 137 15.84 -9.91 42.52
C ALA A 137 17.16 -10.04 43.29
N LYS A 138 17.12 -10.65 44.48
CA LYS A 138 18.31 -10.94 45.30
C LYS A 138 19.26 -11.89 44.59
N LYS A 139 18.73 -12.95 43.96
CA LYS A 139 19.54 -13.94 43.21
C LYS A 139 20.33 -13.30 42.06
N TYR A 140 19.74 -12.33 41.36
CA TYR A 140 20.36 -11.65 40.22
C TYR A 140 20.96 -10.27 40.56
N GLY A 141 21.04 -9.90 41.85
CA GLY A 141 21.65 -8.65 42.30
C GLY A 141 20.95 -7.37 41.82
N LEU A 142 19.62 -7.42 41.65
CA LEU A 142 18.83 -6.24 41.28
C LEU A 142 18.58 -5.35 42.50
N GLU A 143 18.89 -4.06 42.37
CA GLU A 143 18.64 -3.07 43.42
C GLU A 143 17.31 -2.35 43.15
N ILE A 144 16.51 -2.16 44.19
CA ILE A 144 15.17 -1.59 44.08
C ILE A 144 15.12 -0.25 44.80
N LYS A 145 14.58 0.76 44.13
CA LYS A 145 14.39 2.09 44.70
C LYS A 145 13.10 2.16 45.52
N PHE A 146 13.18 1.71 46.77
CA PHE A 146 12.02 1.65 47.69
C PHE A 146 11.20 2.94 47.78
N LYS A 147 11.84 4.12 47.74
CA LYS A 147 11.14 5.42 47.81
C LYS A 147 10.11 5.65 46.70
N LYS A 148 10.26 5.00 45.53
CA LYS A 148 9.34 5.11 44.40
C LYS A 148 8.40 3.92 44.24
N CYS A 149 8.62 2.85 45.00
CA CYS A 149 7.80 1.66 44.93
C CYS A 149 6.46 1.89 45.61
N GLN A 150 5.40 1.27 45.09
CA GLN A 150 4.08 1.25 45.72
C GLN A 150 3.71 -0.19 46.02
N PHE A 151 3.38 -0.50 47.27
CA PHE A 151 3.05 -1.86 47.69
C PHE A 151 1.57 -2.00 48.03
N LEU A 152 0.97 -3.09 47.56
CA LEU A 152 -0.38 -3.54 47.87
C LEU A 152 -1.46 -2.44 47.79
N LYS A 153 -1.40 -1.61 46.76
CA LYS A 153 -2.38 -0.53 46.54
C LYS A 153 -3.55 -1.04 45.72
N LYS A 154 -4.76 -0.57 46.05
CA LYS A 154 -5.98 -0.80 45.25
C LYS A 154 -6.05 0.06 43.98
N LYS A 155 -5.25 1.13 43.95
CA LYS A 155 -5.16 2.12 42.88
C LYS A 155 -3.70 2.43 42.60
N ILE A 156 -3.30 2.31 41.35
CA ILE A 156 -1.94 2.66 40.89
C ILE A 156 -1.99 3.54 39.64
N GLU A 157 -0.96 4.35 39.46
CA GLU A 157 -0.69 5.04 38.20
C GLU A 157 0.35 4.23 37.41
N PHE A 158 -0.01 3.80 36.20
CA PHE A 158 0.85 3.01 35.33
C PHE A 158 0.72 3.48 33.89
N LEU A 159 1.85 3.79 33.23
CA LEU A 159 1.92 4.26 31.84
C LEU A 159 1.01 5.46 31.52
N GLY A 160 0.76 6.33 32.51
CA GLY A 160 -0.12 7.48 32.39
C GLY A 160 -1.62 7.14 32.41
N HIS A 161 -1.96 5.96 32.92
CA HIS A 161 -3.33 5.55 33.25
C HIS A 161 -3.46 5.29 34.75
N ILE A 162 -4.61 5.62 35.31
CA ILE A 162 -5.02 5.15 36.63
C ILE A 162 -5.74 3.83 36.45
N VAL A 163 -5.30 2.82 37.18
CA VAL A 163 -5.94 1.50 37.22
C VAL A 163 -6.49 1.28 38.62
N GLU A 164 -7.79 1.02 38.69
CA GLU A 164 -8.51 0.83 39.94
C GLU A 164 -9.67 -0.17 39.73
N SER A 165 -9.66 -1.28 40.47
CA SER A 165 -10.76 -2.28 40.47
C SER A 165 -11.21 -2.74 39.06
N GLY A 166 -10.28 -2.98 38.15
CA GLY A 166 -10.59 -3.41 36.77
C GLY A 166 -11.18 -2.30 35.89
N ILE A 167 -10.99 -1.03 36.27
CA ILE A 167 -11.32 0.15 35.47
C ILE A 167 -10.02 0.89 35.14
N ILE A 168 -9.87 1.28 33.86
CA ILE A 168 -8.74 2.11 33.42
C ILE A 168 -9.26 3.50 33.10
N LYS A 169 -8.63 4.52 33.70
CA LYS A 169 -8.89 5.93 33.45
C LYS A 169 -7.61 6.62 32.99
N PRO A 170 -7.68 7.66 32.13
CA PRO A 170 -6.55 8.53 31.88
C PRO A 170 -6.01 9.16 33.18
N SER A 171 -4.69 9.33 33.30
CA SER A 171 -4.10 10.05 34.43
C SER A 171 -4.56 11.52 34.48
N PRO A 172 -4.90 12.06 35.66
CA PRO A 172 -5.32 13.46 35.85
C PRO A 172 -4.28 14.44 35.30
N THR A 173 -3.00 14.09 35.41
CA THR A 173 -1.89 14.93 34.95
C THR A 173 -1.90 15.11 33.43
N LYS A 174 -2.26 14.06 32.68
CA LYS A 174 -2.38 14.12 31.22
C LYS A 174 -3.70 14.73 30.76
N THR A 175 -4.80 14.51 31.48
CA THR A 175 -6.09 15.18 31.18
C THR A 175 -6.04 16.66 31.50
N LEU A 176 -5.30 17.09 32.53
CA LEU A 176 -5.00 18.49 32.82
C LEU A 176 -4.26 19.17 31.67
N ALA A 177 -3.30 18.48 31.04
CA ALA A 177 -2.58 19.00 29.88
C ALA A 177 -3.51 19.20 28.67
N VAL A 178 -4.46 18.30 28.44
CA VAL A 178 -5.51 18.46 27.40
C VAL A 178 -6.44 19.62 27.74
N ARG A 179 -6.88 19.74 29.00
CA ARG A 179 -7.80 20.81 29.45
C ARG A 179 -7.17 22.20 29.31
N LYS A 180 -5.89 22.33 29.67
CA LYS A 180 -5.12 23.58 29.59
C LYS A 180 -4.49 23.84 28.23
N PHE A 181 -4.74 22.99 27.22
CA PHE A 181 -4.16 23.16 25.90
C PHE A 181 -4.72 24.44 25.23
N PRO A 182 -3.86 25.37 24.78
CA PRO A 182 -4.29 26.63 24.16
C PRO A 182 -4.90 26.37 22.76
N GLU A 183 -5.74 27.29 22.29
CA GLU A 183 -6.34 27.20 20.95
C GLU A 183 -5.22 27.15 19.88
N PRO A 184 -5.18 26.13 19.01
CA PRO A 184 -4.10 25.99 18.03
C PRO A 184 -4.15 27.10 16.97
N THR A 185 -3.06 27.85 16.82
CA THR A 185 -2.88 28.87 15.78
C THR A 185 -1.98 28.40 14.64
N THR A 186 -1.38 27.21 14.76
CA THR A 186 -0.47 26.65 13.76
C THR A 186 -0.73 25.17 13.50
N ILE A 187 -0.36 24.69 12.30
CA ILE A 187 -0.45 23.28 11.92
C ILE A 187 0.31 22.38 12.92
N LYS A 188 1.49 22.81 13.38
CA LYS A 188 2.28 22.06 14.37
C LYS A 188 1.55 21.90 15.71
N GLN A 189 0.84 22.94 16.16
CA GLN A 189 0.03 22.86 17.39
C GLN A 189 -1.19 21.96 17.20
N VAL A 190 -1.83 21.98 16.03
CA VAL A 190 -2.92 21.05 15.70
C VAL A 190 -2.43 19.60 15.70
N GLN A 191 -1.28 19.32 15.08
CA GLN A 191 -0.65 17.99 15.09
C GLN A 191 -0.29 17.54 16.51
N SER A 192 0.25 18.44 17.34
CA SER A 192 0.56 18.16 18.75
C SER A 192 -0.70 17.81 19.54
N PHE A 193 -1.79 18.57 19.35
CA PHE A 193 -3.08 18.31 19.99
C PHE A 193 -3.73 17.00 19.52
N LEU A 194 -3.69 16.71 18.21
CA LEU A 194 -4.17 15.45 17.65
C LEU A 194 -3.35 14.26 18.13
N GLY A 195 -2.03 14.41 18.29
CA GLY A 195 -1.18 13.38 18.89
C GLY A 195 -1.55 13.10 20.35
N LEU A 196 -1.77 14.15 21.13
CA LEU A 196 -2.14 14.04 22.55
C LEU A 196 -3.54 13.41 22.74
N THR A 197 -4.54 13.87 21.98
CA THR A 197 -5.90 13.32 22.04
C THR A 197 -6.00 11.95 21.38
N GLY A 198 -5.19 11.68 20.36
CA GLY A 198 -5.08 10.41 19.66
C GLY A 198 -4.59 9.26 20.56
N TYR A 199 -3.70 9.56 21.53
CA TYR A 199 -3.31 8.60 22.57
C TYR A 199 -4.51 8.09 23.38
N PHE A 200 -5.55 8.91 23.55
CA PHE A 200 -6.77 8.57 24.29
C PHE A 200 -7.96 8.26 23.36
N ARG A 201 -7.74 8.04 22.06
CA ARG A 201 -8.81 7.81 21.07
C ARG A 201 -9.82 6.74 21.46
N LYS A 202 -9.37 5.67 22.16
CA LYS A 202 -10.23 4.54 22.56
C LYS A 202 -11.33 4.92 23.55
N TYR A 203 -11.09 5.96 24.35
CA TYR A 203 -12.06 6.47 25.31
C TYR A 203 -13.10 7.37 24.62
N ILE A 204 -12.83 7.88 23.42
CA ILE A 204 -13.68 8.86 22.74
C ILE A 204 -14.52 8.16 21.67
N LYS A 205 -15.83 8.01 21.92
CA LYS A 205 -16.77 7.51 20.93
C LYS A 205 -16.76 8.40 19.68
N ASP A 206 -16.67 7.78 18.51
CA ASP A 206 -16.63 8.48 17.21
C ASP A 206 -15.46 9.50 17.09
N TYR A 207 -14.31 9.25 17.74
CA TYR A 207 -13.13 10.14 17.71
C TYR A 207 -12.81 10.66 16.30
N SER A 208 -12.76 9.77 15.30
CA SER A 208 -12.43 10.15 13.92
C SER A 208 -13.41 11.15 13.31
N LYS A 209 -14.70 11.11 13.67
CA LYS A 209 -15.68 12.10 13.19
C LYS A 209 -15.47 13.45 13.84
N ILE A 210 -15.20 13.45 15.14
CA ILE A 210 -14.97 14.67 15.93
C ILE A 210 -13.64 15.32 15.53
N ALA A 211 -12.59 14.53 15.32
CA ALA A 211 -11.27 15.01 14.96
C ALA A 211 -11.13 15.42 13.49
N LYS A 212 -12.06 14.99 12.61
CA LYS A 212 -12.00 15.23 11.15
C LYS A 212 -11.69 16.69 10.78
N PRO A 213 -12.41 17.70 11.30
CA PRO A 213 -12.15 19.11 10.97
C PRO A 213 -10.74 19.58 11.34
N LEU A 214 -10.16 19.03 12.41
CA LEU A 214 -8.79 19.34 12.85
C LEU A 214 -7.74 18.59 12.01
N SER A 215 -7.98 17.33 11.67
CA SER A 215 -7.08 16.56 10.80
C SER A 215 -7.04 17.10 9.36
N ASP A 216 -8.14 17.65 8.85
CA ASP A 216 -8.18 18.25 7.51
C ASP A 216 -7.31 19.52 7.42
N LEU A 217 -7.10 20.25 8.53
CA LEU A 217 -6.14 21.38 8.60
C LEU A 217 -4.67 20.95 8.50
N THR A 218 -4.36 19.65 8.67
CA THR A 218 -2.98 19.14 8.60
C THR A 218 -2.57 18.70 7.19
N ARG A 219 -3.49 18.76 6.21
CA ARG A 219 -3.23 18.38 4.80
C ARG A 219 -2.57 19.54 4.06
N LYS A 220 -1.59 19.24 3.19
CA LYS A 220 -0.84 20.25 2.42
C LYS A 220 -1.67 21.06 1.42
N GLU A 221 -2.83 20.53 1.02
CA GLU A 221 -3.73 21.12 0.03
C GLU A 221 -4.65 22.21 0.62
N ASN A 222 -4.72 22.33 1.95
CA ASN A 222 -5.67 23.23 2.63
C ASN A 222 -4.98 24.45 3.24
N LEU A 223 -5.57 25.63 3.06
CA LEU A 223 -5.20 26.84 3.79
C LEU A 223 -5.56 26.69 5.27
N PHE A 224 -4.68 27.11 6.17
CA PHE A 224 -4.93 27.04 7.61
C PHE A 224 -5.98 28.08 8.02
N VAL A 225 -7.22 27.63 8.24
CA VAL A 225 -8.34 28.45 8.73
C VAL A 225 -8.97 27.77 9.93
N PHE A 226 -8.75 28.31 11.13
CA PHE A 226 -9.34 27.78 12.36
C PHE A 226 -10.75 28.37 12.56
N GLY A 227 -11.72 27.79 11.86
CA GLY A 227 -13.11 28.24 11.88
C GLY A 227 -13.95 27.63 13.01
N ILE A 228 -15.25 27.87 12.93
CA ILE A 228 -16.25 27.43 13.93
C ILE A 228 -16.24 25.90 14.07
N GLN A 229 -16.18 25.16 12.96
CA GLN A 229 -16.19 23.69 12.97
C GLN A 229 -14.95 23.10 13.67
N GLN A 230 -13.79 23.72 13.52
CA GLN A 230 -12.54 23.29 14.17
C GLN A 230 -12.54 23.62 15.65
N LYS A 231 -13.10 24.77 16.03
CA LYS A 231 -13.27 25.18 17.43
C LYS A 231 -14.25 24.28 18.19
N GLU A 232 -15.37 23.93 17.55
CA GLU A 232 -16.33 22.97 18.10
C GLU A 232 -15.70 21.59 18.29
N ALA A 233 -14.95 21.09 17.30
CA ALA A 233 -14.22 19.83 17.41
C ALA A 233 -13.19 19.84 18.55
N PHE A 234 -12.44 20.94 18.67
CA PHE A 234 -11.42 21.13 19.71
C PHE A 234 -12.01 21.13 21.12
N GLU A 235 -13.05 21.93 21.36
CA GLU A 235 -13.70 22.00 22.67
C GLU A 235 -14.47 20.70 23.00
N LYS A 236 -15.06 20.05 22.01
CA LYS A 236 -15.72 18.74 22.21
C LYS A 236 -14.73 17.66 22.64
N LEU A 237 -13.53 17.61 22.06
CA LEU A 237 -12.49 16.67 22.49
C LEU A 237 -11.97 16.98 23.90
N LYS A 238 -11.81 18.26 24.24
CA LYS A 238 -11.43 18.69 25.60
C LYS A 238 -12.49 18.29 26.63
N LYS A 239 -13.77 18.50 26.31
CA LYS A 239 -14.89 18.15 27.18
C LYS A 239 -14.96 16.65 27.44
N ILE A 240 -14.93 15.82 26.39
CA ILE A 240 -15.02 14.35 26.54
C ILE A 240 -13.86 13.80 27.37
N LEU A 241 -12.64 14.27 27.16
CA LEU A 241 -11.48 13.82 27.94
C LEU A 241 -11.44 14.38 29.37
N SER A 242 -12.16 15.47 29.64
CA SER A 242 -12.31 16.06 30.98
C SER A 242 -13.43 15.41 31.79
N GLU A 243 -14.52 15.02 31.13
CA GLU A 243 -15.70 14.36 31.74
C GLU A 243 -15.49 12.86 31.94
N GLY A 244 -14.46 12.28 31.29
CA GLY A 244 -13.91 10.95 31.60
C GLY A 244 -14.77 9.80 31.09
N PRO A 245 -14.48 9.24 29.90
CA PRO A 245 -15.18 8.06 29.43
C PRO A 245 -14.65 6.84 30.18
N ILE A 246 -15.54 6.11 30.84
CA ILE A 246 -15.24 4.85 31.53
C ILE A 246 -15.24 3.74 30.48
N LEU A 247 -14.06 3.23 30.14
CA LEU A 247 -13.98 1.95 29.44
C LEU A 247 -13.98 0.83 30.47
N HIS A 248 -14.92 -0.10 30.33
CA HIS A 248 -14.84 -1.38 31.01
C HIS A 248 -13.85 -2.26 30.27
N LEU A 249 -12.95 -2.84 31.04
CA LEU A 249 -12.01 -3.85 30.59
C LEU A 249 -12.75 -5.14 30.17
N TYR A 250 -12.30 -5.79 29.10
CA TYR A 250 -12.94 -6.98 28.51
C TYR A 250 -12.91 -8.17 29.48
N LYS A 251 -14.04 -8.55 30.07
CA LYS A 251 -14.09 -9.66 31.02
C LYS A 251 -14.01 -11.02 30.31
N TYR A 252 -12.99 -11.81 30.64
CA TYR A 252 -12.88 -13.21 30.23
C TYR A 252 -14.14 -13.99 30.64
N GLY A 253 -14.78 -14.69 29.69
CA GLY A 253 -15.98 -15.51 29.93
C GLY A 253 -17.34 -14.83 29.70
N ARG A 254 -17.39 -13.58 29.21
CA ARG A 254 -18.66 -12.98 28.75
C ARG A 254 -18.96 -13.32 27.29
N LYS A 255 -20.24 -13.58 26.98
CA LYS A 255 -20.71 -13.72 25.60
C LYS A 255 -20.35 -12.46 24.83
N THR A 256 -19.62 -12.64 23.72
CA THR A 256 -19.12 -11.56 22.87
C THR A 256 -19.92 -11.58 21.58
N GLU A 257 -20.43 -10.43 21.12
CA GLU A 257 -21.21 -10.33 19.88
C GLU A 257 -20.42 -9.53 18.83
N LEU A 258 -20.38 -10.04 17.59
CA LEU A 258 -19.78 -9.35 16.44
C LEU A 258 -20.88 -8.94 15.46
N HIS A 259 -21.01 -7.65 15.18
CA HIS A 259 -22.03 -7.12 14.27
C HIS A 259 -21.39 -6.73 12.93
N THR A 260 -21.78 -7.41 11.84
CA THR A 260 -21.24 -7.17 10.49
C THR A 260 -22.35 -6.78 9.51
N ASP A 261 -22.08 -5.83 8.62
CA ASP A 261 -22.98 -5.41 7.53
C ASP A 261 -22.13 -5.12 6.28
N ALA A 262 -22.68 -5.33 5.07
CA ALA A 262 -21.95 -5.14 3.82
C ALA A 262 -22.77 -4.29 2.82
N CYS A 263 -22.16 -3.21 2.33
CA CYS A 263 -22.75 -2.27 1.38
C CYS A 263 -22.10 -2.39 -0.01
N LYS A 264 -22.84 -2.03 -1.07
CA LYS A 264 -22.38 -2.09 -2.46
C LYS A 264 -22.02 -0.67 -2.93
N GLN A 265 -20.73 -0.35 -3.05
CA GLN A 265 -20.26 0.93 -3.59
C GLN A 265 -19.49 0.70 -4.90
N GLY A 266 -20.16 0.94 -6.03
CA GLY A 266 -19.62 0.67 -7.37
C GLY A 266 -19.53 -0.83 -7.74
N ASN A 267 -18.66 -1.16 -8.71
CA ASN A 267 -18.46 -2.52 -9.24
C ASN A 267 -17.62 -3.45 -8.32
N LYS A 268 -17.30 -3.03 -7.10
CA LYS A 268 -16.58 -3.80 -6.09
C LYS A 268 -17.47 -3.99 -4.86
N MET A 269 -17.46 -5.19 -4.30
CA MET A 269 -18.06 -5.49 -3.01
C MET A 269 -16.94 -5.26 -1.99
N GLU A 270 -16.98 -4.15 -1.26
CA GLU A 270 -16.03 -3.88 -0.17
C GLU A 270 -16.73 -4.17 1.15
N SER A 271 -16.33 -5.27 1.79
CA SER A 271 -16.74 -5.59 3.15
C SER A 271 -15.94 -4.72 4.12
N TYR A 272 -16.55 -3.66 4.65
CA TYR A 272 -16.01 -2.94 5.79
C TYR A 272 -16.40 -3.71 7.06
N ILE A 273 -15.42 -4.21 7.81
CA ILE A 273 -15.64 -4.76 9.14
C ILE A 273 -15.50 -3.59 10.12
N PRO A 274 -16.59 -3.03 10.69
CA PRO A 274 -16.44 -2.12 11.80
C PRO A 274 -15.97 -2.93 13.02
N PHE A 275 -14.73 -2.71 13.43
CA PHE A 275 -14.22 -3.27 14.67
C PHE A 275 -14.87 -2.56 15.87
N THR A 276 -15.89 -3.19 16.46
CA THR A 276 -16.07 -3.16 17.92
C THR A 276 -15.53 -4.48 18.46
N THR A 277 -14.25 -4.46 18.82
CA THR A 277 -13.51 -5.45 19.63
C THR A 277 -13.68 -6.94 19.28
N CYS A 278 -12.65 -7.53 18.65
CA CYS A 278 -12.10 -8.81 19.09
C CYS A 278 -10.72 -9.02 18.45
N ARG A 279 -9.65 -9.15 19.27
CA ARG A 279 -8.33 -9.60 18.82
C ARG A 279 -8.24 -11.11 18.99
N LYS A 280 -7.60 -11.74 18.01
CA LYS A 280 -7.37 -13.18 17.85
C LYS A 280 -6.78 -13.83 19.10
N ARG A 281 -7.25 -15.05 19.40
CA ARG A 281 -6.53 -16.01 20.25
C ARG A 281 -6.41 -17.33 19.51
N GLN A 282 -5.19 -17.88 19.44
CA GLN A 282 -4.95 -19.28 19.09
C GLN A 282 -5.44 -20.17 20.24
N ILE A 283 -6.39 -21.07 19.99
CA ILE A 283 -6.75 -22.16 20.91
C ILE A 283 -6.97 -23.46 20.11
N GLN A 284 -6.55 -24.56 20.72
CA GLN A 284 -6.47 -25.93 20.21
C GLN A 284 -7.77 -26.48 19.60
N GLN A 285 -7.57 -27.24 18.51
CA GLN A 285 -8.58 -27.90 17.69
C GLN A 285 -9.49 -28.85 18.48
N LYS A 286 -10.80 -28.64 18.36
CA LYS A 286 -11.79 -29.73 18.36
C LYS A 286 -12.58 -29.66 17.06
N LYS A 287 -12.43 -30.68 16.22
CA LYS A 287 -13.15 -30.83 14.94
C LYS A 287 -14.66 -30.92 15.20
N LYS A 288 -15.44 -30.07 14.55
CA LYS A 288 -16.87 -30.30 14.27
C LYS A 288 -16.99 -30.55 12.77
N ASP A 289 -17.43 -31.74 12.39
CA ASP A 289 -17.63 -32.12 11.00
C ASP A 289 -18.86 -31.40 10.42
N TYR A 290 -18.64 -30.51 9.46
CA TYR A 290 -19.73 -30.00 8.61
C TYR A 290 -20.02 -31.01 7.50
N ALA A 291 -21.30 -31.41 7.39
CA ALA A 291 -21.76 -32.27 6.31
C ALA A 291 -21.58 -31.56 4.96
N LYS A 292 -20.71 -32.14 4.12
CA LYS A 292 -20.12 -31.64 2.87
C LYS A 292 -21.08 -31.29 1.72
N LYS A 293 -22.40 -31.22 1.93
CA LYS A 293 -23.36 -31.28 0.81
C LYS A 293 -23.83 -29.95 0.22
N GLU A 294 -23.75 -28.80 0.89
CA GLU A 294 -24.21 -27.53 0.28
C GLU A 294 -23.43 -26.29 0.75
N LEU A 295 -22.11 -26.26 0.54
CA LEU A 295 -21.33 -25.03 0.73
C LEU A 295 -21.29 -24.23 -0.58
N ILE A 296 -21.94 -23.06 -0.60
CA ILE A 296 -21.86 -22.12 -1.73
C ILE A 296 -20.39 -21.70 -1.91
N THR A 297 -19.85 -21.80 -3.13
CA THR A 297 -18.43 -21.55 -3.48
C THR A 297 -17.90 -20.19 -3.01
N ARG A 298 -18.77 -19.17 -2.91
CA ARG A 298 -18.45 -17.83 -2.35
C ARG A 298 -18.07 -17.85 -0.86
N ILE A 299 -18.63 -18.76 -0.09
CA ILE A 299 -18.42 -18.87 1.37
C ILE A 299 -17.30 -19.89 1.67
N ALA A 300 -17.07 -20.85 0.78
CA ALA A 300 -16.06 -21.91 0.95
C ALA A 300 -14.64 -21.39 1.19
N ARG A 301 -14.25 -20.26 0.59
CA ARG A 301 -12.94 -19.61 0.84
C ARG A 301 -12.80 -19.10 2.28
N TRP A 302 -13.89 -18.56 2.83
CA TRP A 302 -13.94 -18.04 4.20
C TRP A 302 -14.21 -19.15 5.21
N ALA A 303 -14.83 -20.26 4.79
CA ALA A 303 -15.15 -21.40 5.65
C ALA A 303 -13.91 -21.91 6.39
N LEU A 304 -12.77 -22.09 5.71
CA LEU A 304 -11.51 -22.52 6.33
C LEU A 304 -10.96 -21.52 7.35
N GLN A 305 -11.21 -20.22 7.18
CA GLN A 305 -10.79 -19.18 8.12
C GLN A 305 -11.76 -19.02 9.28
N LEU A 306 -13.05 -19.23 9.03
CA LEU A 306 -14.11 -19.17 10.02
C LEU A 306 -14.11 -20.43 10.91
N GLU A 307 -13.61 -21.57 10.40
CA GLU A 307 -13.42 -22.83 11.13
C GLU A 307 -12.46 -22.67 12.33
N GLU A 308 -11.63 -21.62 12.35
CA GLU A 308 -10.76 -21.28 13.49
C GLU A 308 -11.52 -20.67 14.68
N PHE A 309 -12.81 -20.33 14.51
CA PHE A 309 -13.63 -19.65 15.51
C PHE A 309 -14.86 -20.49 15.91
N ASP A 310 -15.26 -20.41 17.18
CA ASP A 310 -16.54 -20.94 17.66
C ASP A 310 -17.59 -19.82 17.59
N TYR A 311 -18.60 -19.95 16.73
CA TYR A 311 -19.59 -18.91 16.48
C TYR A 311 -20.98 -19.47 16.13
N GLU A 312 -22.02 -18.70 16.43
CA GLU A 312 -23.41 -18.94 16.01
C GLU A 312 -23.87 -17.78 15.10
N ILE A 313 -24.50 -18.10 13.96
CA ILE A 313 -25.00 -17.08 13.03
C ILE A 313 -26.44 -16.72 13.41
N GLU A 314 -26.67 -15.48 13.83
CA GLU A 314 -28.01 -14.92 14.04
C GLU A 314 -28.33 -13.87 12.97
N HIS A 315 -29.48 -14.02 12.30
CA HIS A 315 -30.00 -12.99 11.41
C HIS A 315 -30.63 -11.84 12.22
N ARG A 316 -30.18 -10.61 12.00
CA ARG A 316 -30.74 -9.40 12.62
C ARG A 316 -31.26 -8.42 11.55
N ALA A 317 -32.45 -7.86 11.78
CA ALA A 317 -33.06 -6.91 10.85
C ALA A 317 -32.34 -5.55 10.87
N GLY A 318 -32.23 -4.89 9.71
CA GLY A 318 -31.48 -3.64 9.54
C GLY A 318 -31.91 -2.48 10.45
N SER A 319 -33.18 -2.45 10.90
CA SER A 319 -33.68 -1.47 11.87
C SER A 319 -33.02 -1.56 13.25
N ARG A 320 -32.45 -2.72 13.60
CA ARG A 320 -31.68 -2.98 14.84
C ARG A 320 -30.16 -2.89 14.64
N MET A 321 -29.70 -2.61 13.42
CA MET A 321 -28.27 -2.54 13.04
C MET A 321 -27.84 -1.13 12.60
N LYS A 322 -28.57 -0.09 13.03
CA LYS A 322 -28.34 1.31 12.62
C LYS A 322 -26.90 1.80 12.84
N HIS A 323 -26.18 1.26 13.84
CA HIS A 323 -24.78 1.60 14.10
C HIS A 323 -23.82 1.03 13.04
N VAL A 324 -24.13 -0.13 12.44
CA VAL A 324 -23.33 -0.76 11.38
C VAL A 324 -23.66 -0.15 10.01
N ASP A 325 -24.95 0.07 9.74
CA ASP A 325 -25.46 0.71 8.52
C ASP A 325 -24.94 2.15 8.36
N ALA A 326 -24.87 2.92 9.47
CA ALA A 326 -24.28 4.27 9.45
C ALA A 326 -22.78 4.29 9.13
N LEU A 327 -22.02 3.24 9.48
CA LEU A 327 -20.60 3.09 9.16
C LEU A 327 -20.37 2.63 7.70
N ASN A 328 -21.36 1.94 7.11
CA ASN A 328 -21.33 1.50 5.71
C ASN A 328 -21.76 2.59 4.72
N ARG A 329 -22.70 3.47 5.08
CA ARG A 329 -23.15 4.58 4.21
C ARG A 329 -22.18 5.76 4.17
N TYR A 330 -21.36 5.88 5.19
CA TYR A 330 -20.27 6.85 5.26
C TYR A 330 -18.98 6.06 5.54
N PRO A 331 -18.36 5.45 4.51
CA PRO A 331 -17.07 4.81 4.71
C PRO A 331 -16.17 5.88 5.31
N VAL A 332 -15.78 5.65 6.57
CA VAL A 332 -14.66 6.39 7.16
C VAL A 332 -13.53 6.07 6.22
N MET A 333 -13.19 7.03 5.36
CA MET A 333 -11.97 7.01 4.58
C MET A 333 -10.88 6.94 5.63
N MET A 334 -10.45 5.73 5.95
CA MET A 334 -9.21 5.46 6.65
C MET A 334 -8.17 5.91 5.64
N VAL A 335 -7.94 7.22 5.61
CA VAL A 335 -6.79 7.81 4.96
C VAL A 335 -5.63 7.39 5.83
N CYS A 336 -5.22 6.13 5.70
CA CYS A 336 -3.80 5.85 5.71
C CYS A 336 -3.28 6.69 4.55
N ASN A 337 -2.72 7.87 4.85
CA ASN A 337 -1.84 8.56 3.91
C ASN A 337 -0.56 7.73 3.76
N ASP A 338 -0.70 6.46 3.40
CA ASP A 338 0.37 5.62 2.90
C ASP A 338 0.39 5.83 1.40
N THR A 339 0.81 7.02 0.97
CA THR A 339 1.25 7.15 -0.42
C THR A 339 2.40 6.15 -0.60
N LEU A 340 2.41 5.41 -1.71
CA LEU A 340 3.48 4.46 -2.04
C LEU A 340 4.87 5.10 -1.85
N THR A 341 4.96 6.40 -2.12
CA THR A 341 6.10 7.30 -1.88
C THR A 341 6.54 7.35 -0.40
N SER A 342 5.61 7.43 0.54
CA SER A 342 5.90 7.47 1.98
C SER A 342 6.39 6.11 2.48
N LYS A 343 5.78 5.01 2.01
CA LYS A 343 6.24 3.65 2.28
C LYS A 343 7.64 3.39 1.71
N LEU A 344 7.89 3.80 0.46
CA LEU A 344 9.20 3.72 -0.18
C LEU A 344 10.25 4.49 0.61
N LYS A 345 9.94 5.72 1.02
CA LYS A 345 10.87 6.57 1.80
C LYS A 345 11.21 5.93 3.15
N ASN A 346 10.21 5.53 3.92
CA ASN A 346 10.42 4.87 5.21
C ASN A 346 11.23 3.57 5.03
N ALA A 347 10.92 2.76 4.02
CA ALA A 347 11.60 1.51 3.79
C ALA A 347 13.04 1.69 3.27
N GLN A 348 13.35 2.81 2.60
CA GLN A 348 14.73 3.18 2.24
C GLN A 348 15.49 3.75 3.44
N GLU A 349 14.83 4.48 4.34
CA GLU A 349 15.39 4.97 5.61
C GLU A 349 15.78 3.81 6.55
N GLU A 350 15.05 2.69 6.48
CA GLU A 350 15.29 1.50 7.29
C GLU A 350 16.28 0.49 6.68
N ASP A 351 16.66 0.62 5.40
CA ASP A 351 17.54 -0.35 4.71
C ASP A 351 19.01 0.09 4.76
N ASP A 352 19.83 -0.68 5.50
CA ASP A 352 21.25 -0.38 5.76
C ASP A 352 22.10 -0.26 4.48
N ASN A 353 21.80 -1.05 3.44
CA ASN A 353 22.55 -0.98 2.17
C ASN A 353 22.25 0.33 1.44
N ILE A 354 20.99 0.76 1.46
CA ILE A 354 20.54 2.02 0.86
C ILE A 354 21.08 3.22 1.64
N GLN A 355 21.14 3.14 2.98
CA GLN A 355 21.79 4.16 3.80
C GLN A 355 23.30 4.27 3.52
N THR A 356 23.96 3.14 3.30
CA THR A 356 25.38 3.12 2.91
C THR A 356 25.57 3.81 1.56
N LEU A 357 24.74 3.51 0.57
CA LEU A 357 24.75 4.19 -0.74
C LEU A 357 24.49 5.71 -0.62
N LYS A 358 23.54 6.13 0.22
CA LYS A 358 23.30 7.56 0.50
C LYS A 358 24.51 8.24 1.14
N SER A 359 25.25 7.54 2.00
CA SER A 359 26.45 8.08 2.65
C SER A 359 27.63 8.23 1.68
N LEU A 360 27.76 7.33 0.70
CA LEU A 360 28.77 7.41 -0.36
C LEU A 360 28.46 8.55 -1.34
N LEU A 361 27.16 8.82 -1.59
CA LEU A 361 26.73 9.98 -2.39
C LEU A 361 27.16 11.32 -1.79
N GLN A 362 27.11 11.45 -0.46
CA GLN A 362 27.55 12.67 0.23
C GLN A 362 29.06 12.93 0.11
N LYS A 363 29.84 11.91 -0.28
CA LYS A 363 31.29 11.98 -0.51
C LYS A 363 31.66 12.19 -1.98
N GLN A 364 30.68 12.40 -2.88
CA GLN A 364 30.85 12.54 -4.34
C GLN A 364 31.49 11.33 -5.06
N GLU A 365 31.48 10.13 -4.45
CA GLU A 365 32.18 8.95 -5.01
C GLU A 365 31.36 8.15 -6.04
N SER A 366 30.15 8.57 -6.41
CA SER A 366 29.28 7.76 -7.27
C SER A 366 28.42 8.60 -8.22
N GLU A 367 28.75 8.55 -9.52
CA GLU A 367 27.96 9.16 -10.60
C GLU A 367 26.65 8.41 -10.91
N GLU A 368 26.54 7.13 -10.53
CA GLU A 368 25.39 6.28 -10.90
C GLU A 368 24.17 6.41 -9.98
N PHE A 369 24.29 7.02 -8.80
CA PHE A 369 23.20 7.12 -7.83
C PHE A 369 22.93 8.59 -7.52
N PHE A 370 21.71 8.94 -7.13
CA PHE A 370 21.37 10.29 -6.71
C PHE A 370 20.10 10.28 -5.86
N GLU A 371 19.90 11.33 -5.06
CA GLU A 371 18.75 11.46 -4.17
C GLU A 371 17.83 12.60 -4.62
N ARG A 372 16.53 12.32 -4.72
CA ARG A 372 15.49 13.32 -5.03
C ARG A 372 14.32 13.19 -4.07
N ASN A 373 13.94 14.28 -3.41
CA ASN A 373 12.83 14.33 -2.43
C ASN A 373 12.94 13.30 -1.28
N GLY A 374 14.16 12.90 -0.90
CA GLY A 374 14.41 11.91 0.16
C GLY A 374 14.38 10.46 -0.31
N ILE A 375 14.21 10.21 -1.61
CA ILE A 375 14.21 8.88 -2.23
C ILE A 375 15.49 8.70 -3.05
N LEU A 376 16.16 7.56 -2.87
CA LEU A 376 17.34 7.17 -3.63
C LEU A 376 16.96 6.61 -5.00
N TYR A 377 17.62 7.12 -6.03
CA TYR A 377 17.53 6.69 -7.42
C TYR A 377 18.88 6.17 -7.91
N LYS A 378 18.84 5.31 -8.92
CA LYS A 378 19.98 4.87 -9.71
C LYS A 378 19.78 5.32 -11.16
N TYR A 379 20.76 6.02 -11.71
CA TYR A 379 20.84 6.28 -13.14
C TYR A 379 21.41 5.04 -13.85
N LEU A 380 20.65 4.46 -14.77
CA LEU A 380 21.08 3.30 -15.55
C LEU A 380 20.51 3.38 -16.96
N ASN A 381 21.37 3.29 -17.98
CA ASN A 381 20.98 3.32 -19.40
C ASN A 381 20.08 4.52 -19.78
N GLY A 382 20.42 5.72 -19.30
CA GLY A 382 19.64 6.92 -19.60
C GLY A 382 18.33 7.06 -18.81
N ARG A 383 18.09 6.22 -17.79
CA ARG A 383 16.85 6.21 -16.99
C ARG A 383 17.13 6.36 -15.51
N GLU A 384 16.23 7.07 -14.84
CA GLU A 384 16.17 7.18 -13.39
C GLU A 384 15.32 6.04 -12.80
N LEU A 385 15.93 5.15 -12.03
CA LEU A 385 15.26 4.00 -11.43
C LEU A 385 15.20 4.14 -9.91
N ILE A 386 14.04 3.90 -9.30
CA ILE A 386 13.88 3.95 -7.85
C ILE A 386 14.61 2.76 -7.21
N VAL A 387 15.58 3.03 -6.34
CA VAL A 387 16.29 1.96 -5.63
C VAL A 387 15.35 1.33 -4.61
N THR A 388 15.09 0.03 -4.73
CA THR A 388 14.09 -0.62 -3.89
C THR A 388 14.71 -1.40 -2.74
N SER A 389 14.29 -1.09 -1.51
CA SER A 389 14.73 -1.80 -0.31
C SER A 389 14.27 -3.25 -0.27
N LYS A 390 15.04 -4.12 0.39
CA LYS A 390 14.76 -5.56 0.43
C LYS A 390 13.37 -5.89 0.98
N ALA A 391 12.87 -5.09 1.93
CA ALA A 391 11.54 -5.24 2.52
C ALA A 391 10.41 -4.94 1.53
N MET A 392 10.60 -3.96 0.63
CA MET A 392 9.57 -3.51 -0.32
C MET A 392 9.54 -4.34 -1.62
N GLN A 393 10.62 -5.07 -1.93
CA GLN A 393 10.74 -5.82 -3.19
C GLN A 393 9.55 -6.76 -3.44
N ALA A 394 9.14 -7.54 -2.44
CA ALA A 394 8.05 -8.50 -2.59
C ALA A 394 6.68 -7.81 -2.77
N GLU A 395 6.40 -6.75 -2.00
CA GLU A 395 5.14 -5.99 -2.09
C GLU A 395 5.00 -5.32 -3.46
N LEU A 396 6.05 -4.68 -3.97
CA LEU A 396 6.07 -4.03 -5.29
C LEU A 396 5.92 -5.04 -6.43
N ILE A 397 6.67 -6.15 -6.38
CA ILE A 397 6.56 -7.20 -7.40
C ILE A 397 5.17 -7.82 -7.38
N ASN A 398 4.57 -8.05 -6.21
CA ASN A 398 3.20 -8.54 -6.10
C ASN A 398 2.20 -7.54 -6.67
N LEU A 399 2.31 -6.25 -6.33
CA LEU A 399 1.43 -5.20 -6.84
C LEU A 399 1.46 -5.13 -8.37
N ILE A 400 2.65 -5.22 -8.97
CA ILE A 400 2.82 -5.24 -10.43
C ILE A 400 2.33 -6.56 -11.03
N HIS A 401 2.62 -7.70 -10.38
CA HIS A 401 2.24 -9.01 -10.87
C HIS A 401 0.72 -9.22 -10.84
N GLU A 402 0.02 -8.80 -9.78
CA GLU A 402 -1.44 -8.90 -9.64
C GLU A 402 -2.21 -8.08 -10.67
N ASN A 403 -1.56 -7.13 -11.35
CA ASN A 403 -2.20 -6.35 -12.41
C ASN A 403 -2.58 -7.18 -13.65
N GLY A 404 -1.95 -8.34 -13.85
CA GLY A 404 -2.30 -9.23 -14.96
C GLY A 404 -1.67 -10.62 -14.91
N HIS A 405 -1.09 -11.04 -13.79
CA HIS A 405 -0.46 -12.35 -13.58
C HIS A 405 0.44 -12.82 -14.74
N PHE A 406 1.22 -11.89 -15.29
CA PHE A 406 2.12 -12.14 -16.41
C PHE A 406 3.28 -13.07 -16.02
N SER A 407 3.95 -13.63 -17.02
CA SER A 407 5.13 -14.48 -16.82
C SER A 407 6.28 -13.74 -16.14
N VAL A 408 7.17 -14.48 -15.46
CA VAL A 408 8.38 -13.96 -14.80
C VAL A 408 9.14 -12.95 -15.66
N GLY A 409 9.46 -13.30 -16.91
CA GLY A 409 10.20 -12.40 -17.79
C GLY A 409 9.45 -11.11 -18.11
N LYS A 410 8.13 -11.15 -18.28
CA LYS A 410 7.34 -9.95 -18.60
C LYS A 410 7.13 -9.06 -17.38
N THR A 411 6.95 -9.64 -16.19
CA THR A 411 6.94 -8.88 -14.93
C THR A 411 8.30 -8.25 -14.66
N GLU A 412 9.39 -8.96 -14.94
CA GLU A 412 10.75 -8.44 -14.83
C GLU A 412 10.97 -7.22 -15.73
N GLU A 413 10.54 -7.24 -17.00
CA GLU A 413 10.65 -6.09 -17.89
C GLU A 413 9.92 -4.85 -17.34
N ILE A 414 8.71 -5.03 -16.80
CA ILE A 414 7.92 -3.92 -16.21
C ILE A 414 8.64 -3.36 -14.97
N VAL A 415 9.16 -4.23 -14.10
CA VAL A 415 9.85 -3.78 -12.88
C VAL A 415 11.13 -3.02 -13.21
N LYS A 416 11.90 -3.45 -14.23
CA LYS A 416 13.14 -2.78 -14.67
C LYS A 416 12.91 -1.37 -15.22
N GLU A 417 11.69 -1.01 -15.60
CA GLU A 417 11.41 0.32 -16.13
C GLU A 417 11.39 1.41 -15.05
N GLU A 418 11.04 1.05 -13.82
CA GLU A 418 10.79 2.01 -12.74
C GLU A 418 11.61 1.75 -11.49
N PHE A 419 12.04 0.50 -11.26
CA PHE A 419 12.68 0.07 -10.03
C PHE A 419 14.02 -0.60 -10.29
N PHE A 420 15.02 -0.23 -9.49
CA PHE A 420 16.29 -0.93 -9.41
C PHE A 420 16.25 -1.94 -8.24
N ILE A 421 16.35 -3.23 -8.59
CA ILE A 421 16.42 -4.35 -7.65
C ILE A 421 17.64 -5.23 -7.99
N PRO A 422 18.57 -5.46 -7.06
CA PRO A 422 19.67 -6.39 -7.25
C PRO A 422 19.17 -7.82 -7.52
N ASN A 423 19.73 -8.51 -8.51
CA ASN A 423 19.34 -9.87 -8.90
C ASN A 423 17.83 -10.04 -9.20
N LEU A 424 17.23 -9.03 -9.86
CA LEU A 424 15.79 -8.95 -10.11
C LEU A 424 15.16 -10.25 -10.63
N SER A 425 15.77 -10.93 -11.60
CA SER A 425 15.21 -12.16 -12.18
C SER A 425 14.98 -13.25 -11.11
N ASN A 426 15.89 -13.38 -10.14
CA ASN A 426 15.76 -14.34 -9.05
C ASN A 426 14.70 -13.91 -8.04
N VAL A 427 14.60 -12.61 -7.74
CA VAL A 427 13.60 -12.07 -6.79
C VAL A 427 12.19 -12.24 -7.37
N VAL A 428 11.98 -11.85 -8.62
CA VAL A 428 10.68 -11.99 -9.32
C VAL A 428 10.27 -13.45 -9.40
N LYS A 429 11.20 -14.36 -9.72
CA LYS A 429 10.92 -15.80 -9.74
C LYS A 429 10.46 -16.32 -8.37
N LYS A 430 11.13 -15.94 -7.28
CA LYS A 430 10.74 -16.36 -5.92
C LYS A 430 9.34 -15.87 -5.55
N VAL A 431 8.99 -14.63 -5.92
CA VAL A 431 7.67 -14.06 -5.62
C VAL A 431 6.58 -14.75 -6.44
N ILE A 432 6.78 -14.89 -7.76
CA ILE A 432 5.75 -15.46 -8.66
C ILE A 432 5.55 -16.96 -8.47
N VAL A 433 6.58 -17.72 -8.08
CA VAL A 433 6.44 -19.17 -7.77
C VAL A 433 5.40 -19.43 -6.67
N ASN A 434 5.23 -18.48 -5.74
CA ASN A 434 4.26 -18.59 -4.65
C ASN A 434 2.88 -17.98 -4.97
N CYS A 435 2.67 -17.51 -6.21
CA CYS A 435 1.42 -16.88 -6.60
C CYS A 435 0.32 -17.93 -6.86
N VAL A 436 -0.66 -18.02 -5.95
CA VAL A 436 -1.76 -19.01 -6.01
C VAL A 436 -2.53 -18.98 -7.34
N PRO A 437 -2.98 -17.82 -7.89
CA PRO A 437 -3.61 -17.77 -9.21
C PRO A 437 -2.76 -18.36 -10.33
N CYS A 438 -1.45 -18.11 -10.32
CA CYS A 438 -0.52 -18.65 -11.30
C CYS A 438 -0.33 -20.16 -11.15
N ILE A 439 -0.26 -20.66 -9.92
CA ILE A 439 -0.14 -22.10 -9.62
C ILE A 439 -1.37 -22.85 -10.14
N LEU A 440 -2.57 -22.33 -9.87
CA LEU A 440 -3.82 -22.98 -10.25
C LEU A 440 -4.08 -22.98 -11.77
N ALA A 441 -3.68 -21.92 -12.48
CA ALA A 441 -4.01 -21.73 -13.89
C ALA A 441 -2.94 -22.22 -14.88
N ASN A 442 -1.65 -22.23 -14.50
CA ASN A 442 -0.58 -22.58 -15.43
C ASN A 442 -0.47 -24.11 -15.64
N LYS A 443 -0.77 -24.60 -16.85
CA LYS A 443 -0.44 -25.97 -17.27
C LYS A 443 0.96 -26.01 -17.91
N LYS A 444 1.80 -26.99 -17.55
CA LYS A 444 3.09 -27.22 -18.20
C LYS A 444 2.85 -27.73 -19.63
N THR A 445 3.32 -27.01 -20.63
CA THR A 445 3.27 -27.43 -22.04
C THR A 445 4.63 -27.99 -22.48
N GLY A 446 4.61 -29.15 -23.13
CA GLY A 446 5.81 -29.80 -23.69
C GLY A 446 6.31 -29.16 -24.99
N ARG A 447 7.43 -29.66 -25.51
CA ARG A 447 7.95 -29.29 -26.84
C ARG A 447 6.93 -29.72 -27.92
N LYS A 448 6.66 -28.85 -28.88
CA LYS A 448 5.77 -29.11 -30.02
C LYS A 448 6.57 -29.05 -31.33
N GLU A 449 6.18 -29.83 -32.32
CA GLU A 449 6.88 -29.96 -33.61
C GLU A 449 6.77 -28.70 -34.51
N GLY A 450 7.74 -28.54 -35.43
CA GLY A 450 7.73 -27.55 -36.52
C GLY A 450 8.81 -26.45 -36.44
N PHE A 451 9.29 -25.99 -37.61
CA PHE A 451 10.26 -24.89 -37.77
C PHE A 451 9.61 -23.53 -38.06
N LEU A 452 10.29 -22.42 -37.76
CA LEU A 452 9.74 -21.04 -37.84
C LEU A 452 9.98 -20.47 -39.24
N ASN A 453 8.91 -20.18 -39.96
CA ASN A 453 8.98 -19.46 -41.23
C ASN A 453 8.63 -17.98 -40.99
N PRO A 454 9.61 -17.05 -41.04
CA PRO A 454 9.34 -15.63 -40.86
C PRO A 454 8.66 -15.03 -42.10
N ILE A 455 7.54 -14.34 -41.91
CA ILE A 455 6.94 -13.48 -42.95
C ILE A 455 7.75 -12.17 -43.02
N SER A 456 8.00 -11.65 -44.21
CA SER A 456 8.62 -10.33 -44.41
C SER A 456 7.80 -9.24 -43.72
N LYS A 457 8.48 -8.34 -42.98
CA LYS A 457 7.84 -7.28 -42.20
C LYS A 457 8.11 -5.95 -42.86
N GLU A 458 7.07 -5.17 -43.08
CA GLU A 458 7.19 -3.78 -43.49
C GLU A 458 7.51 -2.88 -42.29
N SER A 459 8.10 -1.72 -42.54
CA SER A 459 8.52 -0.74 -41.53
C SER A 459 7.49 0.36 -41.27
N ILE A 460 6.26 0.21 -41.78
CA ILE A 460 5.22 1.23 -41.73
C ILE A 460 4.16 0.81 -40.69
N PRO A 461 3.95 1.59 -39.61
CA PRO A 461 2.85 1.36 -38.67
C PRO A 461 1.49 1.32 -39.38
N LEU A 462 0.58 0.47 -38.91
CA LEU A 462 -0.80 0.38 -39.37
C LEU A 462 -0.99 -0.12 -40.83
N SER A 463 0.10 -0.49 -41.51
CA SER A 463 0.06 -1.03 -42.88
C SER A 463 -0.57 -2.42 -42.95
N THR A 464 -0.32 -3.26 -41.95
CA THR A 464 -0.70 -4.68 -41.96
C THR A 464 -1.37 -5.03 -40.64
N TYR A 465 -2.64 -5.44 -40.70
CA TYR A 465 -3.34 -5.95 -39.53
C TYR A 465 -3.41 -7.46 -39.53
N TYR A 466 -3.11 -8.04 -38.38
CA TYR A 466 -3.45 -9.43 -38.09
C TYR A 466 -4.73 -9.45 -37.27
N VAL A 467 -5.74 -10.21 -37.72
CA VAL A 467 -7.05 -10.29 -37.07
C VAL A 467 -7.40 -11.73 -36.70
N ASP A 468 -8.09 -11.91 -35.58
CA ASP A 468 -8.58 -13.22 -35.14
C ASP A 468 -9.64 -13.08 -34.03
N PHE A 469 -10.37 -14.16 -33.75
CA PHE A 469 -11.29 -14.29 -32.62
C PHE A 469 -10.75 -15.23 -31.55
N ILE A 470 -10.87 -14.83 -30.28
CA ILE A 470 -10.67 -15.73 -29.14
C ILE A 470 -12.00 -16.42 -28.82
N GLY A 471 -12.03 -17.76 -28.94
CA GLY A 471 -13.25 -18.57 -28.92
C GLY A 471 -13.72 -19.11 -27.56
N HIS A 472 -15.07 -19.22 -27.44
CA HIS A 472 -15.91 -19.77 -26.35
C HIS A 472 -15.46 -19.47 -24.91
N LEU A 473 -15.26 -18.18 -24.62
CA LEU A 473 -15.16 -17.76 -23.23
C LEU A 473 -16.53 -17.92 -22.55
N PRO A 474 -16.57 -18.21 -21.24
CA PRO A 474 -17.81 -18.32 -20.48
C PRO A 474 -18.71 -17.10 -20.73
N SER A 475 -19.98 -17.36 -21.06
CA SER A 475 -20.92 -16.31 -21.42
C SER A 475 -21.06 -15.31 -20.26
N THR A 476 -20.90 -14.04 -20.59
CA THR A 476 -20.98 -12.94 -19.62
C THR A 476 -22.43 -12.48 -19.43
N ASN A 477 -22.68 -11.69 -18.39
CA ASN A 477 -23.99 -11.05 -18.16
C ASN A 477 -24.41 -10.08 -19.29
N LYS A 478 -23.49 -9.72 -20.19
CA LYS A 478 -23.75 -8.89 -21.38
C LYS A 478 -23.87 -9.72 -22.67
N SER A 479 -23.91 -11.05 -22.54
CA SER A 479 -23.89 -12.02 -23.63
C SER A 479 -22.63 -11.97 -24.50
N TYR A 480 -21.53 -11.39 -24.00
CA TYR A 480 -20.23 -11.54 -24.64
C TYR A 480 -19.72 -12.96 -24.45
N GLN A 481 -19.20 -13.54 -25.52
CA GLN A 481 -18.66 -14.90 -25.55
C GLN A 481 -17.26 -14.97 -26.18
N GLN A 482 -16.84 -13.89 -26.85
CA GLN A 482 -15.62 -13.87 -27.65
C GLN A 482 -14.92 -12.51 -27.58
N ILE A 483 -13.65 -12.48 -27.98
CA ILE A 483 -12.87 -11.24 -28.14
C ILE A 483 -12.34 -11.21 -29.57
N PHE A 484 -12.75 -10.21 -30.34
CA PHE A 484 -12.13 -9.88 -31.61
C PHE A 484 -10.81 -9.14 -31.34
N THR A 485 -9.71 -9.67 -31.87
CA THR A 485 -8.36 -9.18 -31.64
C THR A 485 -7.79 -8.63 -32.94
N VAL A 486 -7.28 -7.39 -32.90
CA VAL A 486 -6.54 -6.79 -34.02
C VAL A 486 -5.13 -6.49 -33.52
N VAL A 487 -4.11 -6.88 -34.28
CA VAL A 487 -2.69 -6.62 -33.95
C VAL A 487 -2.00 -5.99 -35.15
N ASP A 488 -1.42 -4.81 -34.94
CA ASP A 488 -0.56 -4.18 -35.95
C ASP A 488 0.75 -4.97 -36.12
N ALA A 489 1.10 -5.26 -37.37
CA ALA A 489 2.23 -6.11 -37.70
C ALA A 489 3.58 -5.52 -37.30
N PHE A 490 3.72 -4.20 -37.33
CA PHE A 490 4.99 -3.52 -37.11
C PHE A 490 5.15 -3.18 -35.62
N THR A 491 4.28 -2.30 -35.10
CA THR A 491 4.30 -1.78 -33.73
C THR A 491 3.90 -2.83 -32.68
N LYS A 492 3.18 -3.88 -33.08
CA LYS A 492 2.51 -4.85 -32.19
C LYS A 492 1.35 -4.27 -31.38
N PHE A 493 0.86 -3.09 -31.75
CA PHE A 493 -0.27 -2.48 -31.08
C PHE A 493 -1.46 -3.41 -31.16
N THR A 494 -2.05 -3.72 -30.02
CA THR A 494 -3.12 -4.70 -29.89
C THR A 494 -4.42 -4.01 -29.50
N TRP A 495 -5.50 -4.33 -30.19
CA TRP A 495 -6.86 -3.98 -29.80
C TRP A 495 -7.63 -5.24 -29.41
N LEU A 496 -8.39 -5.15 -28.33
CA LEU A 496 -9.22 -6.23 -27.79
C LEU A 496 -10.67 -5.76 -27.73
N TYR A 497 -11.53 -6.37 -28.52
CA TYR A 497 -12.95 -6.00 -28.63
C TYR A 497 -13.85 -7.16 -28.16
N PRO A 498 -14.41 -7.09 -26.94
CA PRO A 498 -15.40 -8.07 -26.48
C PRO A 498 -16.65 -8.06 -27.39
N GLY A 499 -17.04 -9.23 -27.89
CA GLY A 499 -18.13 -9.43 -28.84
C GLY A 499 -19.07 -10.56 -28.44
N LYS A 500 -20.28 -10.55 -29.02
CA LYS A 500 -21.34 -11.53 -28.77
C LYS A 500 -21.28 -12.73 -29.72
N THR A 501 -20.91 -12.51 -30.98
CA THR A 501 -20.96 -13.50 -32.07
C THR A 501 -19.70 -13.43 -32.93
N VAL A 502 -19.38 -14.54 -33.63
CA VAL A 502 -18.28 -14.62 -34.64
C VAL A 502 -18.80 -14.20 -36.03
N SER A 503 -19.76 -13.27 -36.13
CA SER A 503 -20.32 -12.92 -37.45
C SER A 503 -19.38 -11.99 -38.22
N ALA A 504 -19.49 -12.03 -39.55
CA ALA A 504 -18.76 -11.12 -40.43
C ALA A 504 -19.07 -9.64 -40.12
N GLU A 505 -20.32 -9.34 -39.76
CA GLU A 505 -20.74 -7.99 -39.35
C GLU A 505 -20.01 -7.55 -38.08
N SER A 506 -19.90 -8.43 -37.08
CA SER A 506 -19.14 -8.16 -35.86
C SER A 506 -17.64 -8.02 -36.14
N ALA A 507 -17.10 -8.75 -37.12
CA ALA A 507 -15.71 -8.63 -37.54
C ALA A 507 -15.43 -7.30 -38.26
N LEU A 508 -16.40 -6.72 -38.96
CA LEU A 508 -16.27 -5.46 -39.71
C LEU A 508 -16.60 -4.21 -38.90
N GLU A 509 -17.42 -4.30 -37.86
CA GLU A 509 -17.83 -3.13 -37.06
C GLU A 509 -16.62 -2.33 -36.55
N LYS A 510 -15.59 -3.03 -36.05
CA LYS A 510 -14.41 -2.40 -35.44
C LYS A 510 -13.36 -1.93 -36.45
N PRO A 511 -13.00 -2.69 -37.50
CA PRO A 511 -12.18 -2.18 -38.60
C PRO A 511 -12.76 -0.91 -39.24
N LYS A 512 -14.08 -0.85 -39.50
CA LYS A 512 -14.74 0.37 -40.01
C LYS A 512 -14.62 1.56 -39.04
N GLN A 513 -14.65 1.31 -37.74
CA GLN A 513 -14.42 2.35 -36.74
C GLN A 513 -12.94 2.81 -36.70
N GLN A 514 -12.00 1.88 -36.85
CA GLN A 514 -10.57 2.16 -36.92
C GLN A 514 -10.21 2.95 -38.18
N GLN A 515 -10.80 2.60 -39.32
CA GLN A 515 -10.68 3.31 -40.59
C GLN A 515 -10.96 4.82 -40.43
N LYS A 516 -12.02 5.17 -39.71
CA LYS A 516 -12.36 6.59 -39.43
C LYS A 516 -11.31 7.32 -38.60
N THR A 517 -10.50 6.59 -37.83
CA THR A 517 -9.52 7.16 -36.90
C THR A 517 -8.11 7.17 -37.48
N PHE A 518 -7.74 6.11 -38.19
CA PHE A 518 -6.37 5.81 -38.61
C PHE A 518 -6.21 5.61 -40.13
N GLY A 519 -7.31 5.53 -40.89
CA GLY A 519 -7.30 5.15 -42.30
C GLY A 519 -7.30 3.64 -42.53
N ASN A 520 -7.30 3.24 -43.81
CA ASN A 520 -7.30 1.84 -44.23
C ASN A 520 -5.90 1.22 -44.12
N PRO A 521 -5.78 -0.03 -43.63
CA PRO A 521 -4.56 -0.78 -43.79
C PRO A 521 -4.34 -1.17 -45.26
N ILE A 522 -3.09 -1.36 -45.66
CA ILE A 522 -2.75 -1.92 -46.99
C ILE A 522 -3.22 -3.37 -47.08
N ARG A 523 -3.09 -4.12 -45.97
CA ARG A 523 -3.41 -5.55 -45.95
C ARG A 523 -4.00 -6.00 -44.61
N ILE A 524 -4.90 -6.96 -44.69
CA ILE A 524 -5.44 -7.70 -43.53
C ILE A 524 -5.08 -9.16 -43.67
N ILE A 525 -4.57 -9.74 -42.59
CA ILE A 525 -4.15 -11.13 -42.49
C ILE A 525 -5.04 -11.83 -41.46
N SER A 526 -5.77 -12.84 -41.90
CA SER A 526 -6.72 -13.61 -41.07
C SER A 526 -6.47 -15.12 -41.17
N ASP A 527 -7.20 -15.89 -40.37
CA ASP A 527 -7.37 -17.33 -40.58
C ASP A 527 -8.55 -17.61 -41.54
N ARG A 528 -8.84 -18.90 -41.80
CA ARG A 528 -9.99 -19.30 -42.63
C ARG A 528 -11.29 -19.40 -41.82
N GLY A 529 -11.43 -18.58 -40.77
CA GLY A 529 -12.66 -18.51 -39.98
C GLY A 529 -13.85 -18.03 -40.82
N SER A 530 -15.04 -18.55 -40.54
CA SER A 530 -16.27 -18.28 -41.31
C SER A 530 -16.63 -16.79 -41.40
N ALA A 531 -16.22 -15.98 -40.41
CA ALA A 531 -16.40 -14.53 -40.42
C ALA A 531 -15.58 -13.86 -41.53
N PHE A 532 -14.33 -14.31 -41.72
CA PHE A 532 -13.38 -13.72 -42.66
C PHE A 532 -13.52 -14.31 -44.07
N THR A 533 -14.02 -15.53 -44.22
CA THR A 533 -14.32 -16.12 -45.55
C THR A 533 -15.67 -15.69 -46.11
N SER A 534 -16.43 -14.86 -45.39
CA SER A 534 -17.74 -14.40 -45.84
C SER A 534 -17.65 -13.44 -47.03
N LYS A 535 -18.67 -13.46 -47.88
CA LYS A 535 -18.80 -12.51 -49.00
C LYS A 535 -18.72 -11.06 -48.51
N LEU A 536 -19.44 -10.77 -47.43
CA LEU A 536 -19.51 -9.44 -46.81
C LEU A 536 -18.13 -8.90 -46.38
N PHE A 537 -17.23 -9.75 -45.88
CA PHE A 537 -15.88 -9.33 -45.50
C PHE A 537 -14.97 -9.10 -46.72
N ASN A 538 -15.11 -9.93 -47.76
CA ASN A 538 -14.36 -9.76 -49.01
C ASN A 538 -14.83 -8.52 -49.76
N ASP A 539 -16.14 -8.29 -49.89
CA ASP A 539 -16.72 -7.10 -50.53
C ASP A 539 -16.18 -5.81 -49.87
N TYR A 540 -16.12 -5.77 -48.54
CA TYR A 540 -15.50 -4.63 -47.82
C TYR A 540 -14.02 -4.43 -48.15
N CYS A 541 -13.25 -5.52 -48.25
CA CYS A 541 -11.82 -5.43 -48.55
C CYS A 541 -11.61 -4.94 -50.00
N ASP A 542 -12.43 -5.40 -50.94
CA ASP A 542 -12.35 -4.99 -52.35
C ASP A 542 -12.77 -3.53 -52.54
N GLU A 543 -13.88 -3.10 -51.92
CA GLU A 543 -14.36 -1.71 -51.95
C GLU A 543 -13.32 -0.71 -51.39
N GLU A 544 -12.62 -1.09 -50.32
CA GLU A 544 -11.68 -0.24 -49.60
C GLU A 544 -10.22 -0.38 -50.06
N ASN A 545 -9.98 -1.17 -51.12
CA ASN A 545 -8.64 -1.51 -51.65
C ASN A 545 -7.69 -2.12 -50.60
N ILE A 546 -8.22 -2.99 -49.74
CA ILE A 546 -7.47 -3.70 -48.70
C ILE A 546 -7.11 -5.10 -49.19
N GLN A 547 -5.83 -5.44 -49.21
CA GLN A 547 -5.42 -6.79 -49.59
C GLN A 547 -5.73 -7.80 -48.48
N HIS A 548 -6.71 -8.67 -48.70
CA HIS A 548 -7.05 -9.73 -47.75
C HIS A 548 -6.25 -11.02 -48.00
N LEU A 549 -5.37 -11.38 -47.06
CA LEU A 549 -4.52 -12.57 -47.12
C LEU A 549 -4.98 -13.64 -46.12
N GLN A 550 -5.73 -14.62 -46.63
CA GLN A 550 -6.19 -15.79 -45.89
C GLN A 550 -5.17 -16.93 -45.93
N LYS A 551 -5.09 -17.76 -44.89
CA LYS A 551 -4.10 -18.86 -44.82
C LYS A 551 -4.68 -20.26 -45.01
N ALA A 552 -3.89 -21.12 -45.66
CA ALA A 552 -4.18 -22.54 -45.78
C ALA A 552 -4.18 -23.25 -44.42
N THR A 553 -5.21 -24.05 -44.16
CA THR A 553 -5.32 -24.98 -43.04
C THR A 553 -4.14 -25.95 -43.07
N GLY A 554 -3.32 -25.96 -42.01
CA GLY A 554 -2.19 -26.91 -41.87
C GLY A 554 -0.78 -26.32 -41.81
N VAL A 555 -0.58 -25.01 -42.03
CA VAL A 555 0.75 -24.36 -41.87
C VAL A 555 0.75 -23.46 -40.60
N PRO A 556 1.27 -23.92 -39.44
CA PRO A 556 0.94 -23.37 -38.12
C PRO A 556 1.50 -21.98 -37.77
N ARG A 557 1.97 -21.15 -38.71
CA ARG A 557 2.82 -19.99 -38.34
C ARG A 557 2.49 -18.66 -38.98
N GLY A 558 1.48 -18.62 -39.84
CA GLY A 558 1.24 -17.41 -40.58
C GLY A 558 0.47 -16.33 -39.82
N ASN A 559 -0.52 -16.65 -38.96
CA ASN A 559 -1.15 -15.68 -38.05
C ASN A 559 -0.43 -15.65 -36.67
N GLY A 560 0.86 -16.01 -36.67
CA GLY A 560 1.60 -16.26 -35.43
C GLY A 560 1.77 -15.03 -34.53
N GLN A 561 1.49 -13.83 -35.03
CA GLN A 561 1.47 -12.60 -34.23
C GLN A 561 0.27 -12.58 -33.27
N VAL A 562 -0.94 -12.77 -33.80
CA VAL A 562 -2.16 -12.79 -32.99
C VAL A 562 -2.18 -14.04 -32.11
N GLU A 563 -1.79 -15.20 -32.65
CA GLU A 563 -1.72 -16.43 -31.84
C GLU A 563 -0.75 -16.29 -30.65
N ARG A 564 0.38 -15.60 -30.84
CA ARG A 564 1.33 -15.31 -29.75
C ARG A 564 0.72 -14.38 -28.69
N ILE A 565 -0.07 -13.39 -29.11
CA ILE A 565 -0.83 -12.55 -28.18
C ILE A 565 -1.87 -13.38 -27.43
N HIS A 566 -2.61 -14.26 -28.11
CA HIS A 566 -3.60 -15.15 -27.48
C HIS A 566 -2.99 -16.09 -26.45
N ARG A 567 -1.80 -16.66 -26.72
CA ARG A 567 -1.04 -17.49 -25.76
C ARG A 567 -0.67 -16.72 -24.49
N THR A 568 -0.61 -15.40 -24.55
CA THR A 568 -0.42 -14.54 -23.37
C THR A 568 -1.76 -14.14 -22.74
N LEU A 569 -2.75 -13.78 -23.57
CA LEU A 569 -4.01 -13.23 -23.11
C LEU A 569 -4.91 -14.26 -22.44
N ILE A 570 -5.04 -15.47 -23.01
CA ILE A 570 -5.94 -16.51 -22.49
C ILE A 570 -5.58 -16.87 -21.03
N PRO A 571 -4.32 -17.24 -20.70
CA PRO A 571 -3.98 -17.56 -19.32
C PRO A 571 -4.17 -16.39 -18.37
N VAL A 572 -3.89 -15.17 -18.81
CA VAL A 572 -4.05 -13.96 -17.99
C VAL A 572 -5.52 -13.67 -17.71
N LEU A 573 -6.38 -13.76 -18.72
CA LEU A 573 -7.82 -13.65 -18.57
C LEU A 573 -8.34 -14.71 -17.61
N THR A 574 -7.94 -15.98 -17.77
CA THR A 574 -8.32 -17.07 -16.87
C THR A 574 -7.91 -16.80 -15.43
N LYS A 575 -6.70 -16.28 -15.20
CA LYS A 575 -6.20 -15.94 -13.85
C LYS A 575 -6.98 -14.79 -13.21
N LEU A 576 -7.27 -13.74 -13.98
CA LEU A 576 -8.02 -12.58 -13.50
C LEU A 576 -9.51 -12.88 -13.27
N SER A 577 -10.05 -13.89 -13.94
CA SER A 577 -11.46 -14.30 -13.82
C SER A 577 -11.66 -15.58 -13.00
N LEU A 578 -10.66 -16.03 -12.22
CA LEU A 578 -10.77 -17.21 -11.34
C LEU A 578 -11.96 -17.12 -10.38
N ASP A 579 -12.21 -15.93 -9.81
CA ASP A 579 -13.31 -15.70 -8.86
C ASP A 579 -14.69 -15.65 -9.55
N ASP A 580 -14.74 -15.18 -10.80
CA ASP A 580 -15.98 -15.06 -11.57
C ASP A 580 -15.69 -15.06 -13.08
N SER A 581 -15.91 -16.22 -13.68
CA SER A 581 -15.65 -16.45 -15.10
C SER A 581 -16.55 -15.62 -16.01
N THR A 582 -17.69 -15.11 -15.55
CA THR A 582 -18.63 -14.28 -16.35
C THR A 582 -18.20 -12.82 -16.46
N LYS A 583 -17.14 -12.40 -15.76
CA LYS A 583 -16.67 -11.01 -15.72
C LYS A 583 -15.40 -10.75 -16.52
N TRP A 584 -14.94 -11.71 -17.31
CA TRP A 584 -13.69 -11.57 -18.08
C TRP A 584 -13.65 -10.30 -18.94
N TYR A 585 -14.78 -9.86 -19.49
CA TYR A 585 -14.88 -8.68 -20.36
C TYR A 585 -14.49 -7.37 -19.66
N LYS A 586 -14.63 -7.28 -18.32
CA LYS A 586 -14.24 -6.10 -17.54
C LYS A 586 -12.73 -5.86 -17.51
N TYR A 587 -11.95 -6.90 -17.80
CA TYR A 587 -10.49 -6.83 -17.80
C TYR A 587 -9.92 -6.52 -19.19
N GLY A 588 -10.73 -6.55 -20.26
CA GLY A 588 -10.30 -6.33 -21.64
C GLY A 588 -9.54 -5.01 -21.83
N ASP A 589 -10.15 -3.89 -21.42
CA ASP A 589 -9.54 -2.55 -21.53
C ASP A 589 -8.25 -2.43 -20.73
N ARG A 590 -8.24 -3.01 -19.52
CA ARG A 590 -7.05 -3.03 -18.65
C ARG A 590 -5.92 -3.82 -19.29
N LEU A 591 -6.21 -4.97 -19.88
CA LEU A 591 -5.23 -5.82 -20.54
C LEU A 591 -4.72 -5.20 -21.83
N GLN A 592 -5.60 -4.62 -22.64
CA GLN A 592 -5.22 -3.87 -23.84
C GLN A 592 -4.22 -2.77 -23.46
N ARG A 593 -4.54 -2.01 -22.42
CA ARG A 593 -3.66 -0.95 -21.91
C ARG A 593 -2.29 -1.49 -21.53
N ILE A 594 -2.23 -2.55 -20.71
CA ILE A 594 -0.95 -3.15 -20.28
C ILE A 594 -0.17 -3.71 -21.47
N LEU A 595 -0.84 -4.38 -22.42
CA LEU A 595 -0.17 -4.92 -23.61
C LEU A 595 0.50 -3.82 -24.43
N ASN A 596 -0.17 -2.69 -24.62
CA ASN A 596 0.33 -1.58 -25.43
C ASN A 596 1.34 -0.69 -24.70
N SER A 597 1.41 -0.78 -23.37
CA SER A 597 2.32 0.02 -22.55
C SER A 597 3.51 -0.77 -22.00
N THR A 598 3.58 -2.08 -22.24
CA THR A 598 4.73 -2.92 -21.84
C THR A 598 5.72 -3.07 -23.00
N ILE A 599 7.02 -2.99 -22.74
CA ILE A 599 8.06 -3.22 -23.74
C ILE A 599 7.87 -4.59 -24.41
N SER A 600 7.85 -4.59 -25.75
CA SER A 600 7.86 -5.83 -26.53
C SER A 600 9.29 -6.30 -26.77
N ARG A 601 9.57 -7.57 -26.47
CA ARG A 601 10.91 -8.17 -26.65
C ARG A 601 11.42 -8.06 -28.09
N SER A 602 10.52 -8.10 -29.08
CA SER A 602 10.90 -8.09 -30.49
C SER A 602 11.25 -6.70 -31.00
N THR A 603 10.60 -5.67 -30.48
CA THR A 603 10.79 -4.30 -30.95
C THR A 603 11.66 -3.46 -30.02
N LYS A 604 11.84 -3.88 -28.76
CA LYS A 604 12.54 -3.15 -27.68
C LYS A 604 11.87 -1.84 -27.25
N TRP A 605 10.69 -1.57 -27.77
CA TRP A 605 9.86 -0.41 -27.45
C TRP A 605 8.46 -0.86 -27.03
N THR A 606 7.70 0.01 -26.36
CA THR A 606 6.28 -0.26 -26.14
C THR A 606 5.50 -0.09 -27.45
N PRO A 607 4.44 -0.88 -27.69
CA PRO A 607 3.62 -0.71 -28.89
C PRO A 607 3.02 0.69 -29.03
N PHE A 608 2.63 1.31 -27.92
CA PHE A 608 2.09 2.67 -27.90
C PHE A 608 3.15 3.72 -28.27
N GLU A 609 4.36 3.63 -27.73
CA GLU A 609 5.47 4.53 -28.09
C GLU A 609 5.84 4.40 -29.58
N LEU A 610 5.86 3.18 -30.15
CA LEU A 610 6.15 3.02 -31.57
C LEU A 610 5.07 3.59 -32.49
N LEU A 611 3.83 3.62 -32.02
CA LEU A 611 2.70 4.13 -32.79
C LEU A 611 2.55 5.65 -32.67
N VAL A 612 2.75 6.20 -31.47
CA VAL A 612 2.40 7.59 -31.13
C VAL A 612 3.62 8.44 -30.75
N VAL A 613 4.82 7.84 -30.64
CA VAL A 613 6.11 8.49 -30.30
C VAL A 613 6.17 9.04 -28.87
N ILE A 614 5.13 8.84 -28.06
CA ILE A 614 5.07 9.23 -26.64
C ILE A 614 4.73 8.04 -25.75
N LYS A 615 5.11 8.13 -24.47
CA LYS A 615 4.75 7.11 -23.47
C LYS A 615 3.27 7.20 -23.11
N MET A 616 2.66 6.05 -22.85
CA MET A 616 1.28 5.99 -22.33
C MET A 616 1.25 6.44 -20.86
N ARG A 617 0.41 7.43 -20.52
CA ARG A 617 0.30 7.98 -19.14
C ARG A 617 -0.65 7.16 -18.26
N TYR A 618 -0.32 6.98 -16.97
CA TYR A 618 -1.19 6.32 -15.98
C TYR A 618 -1.72 7.28 -14.90
N LYS A 619 -2.78 6.87 -14.21
CA LYS A 619 -3.35 7.61 -13.06
C LYS A 619 -2.43 7.57 -11.83
N GLU A 620 -1.66 6.48 -11.65
CA GLU A 620 -0.67 6.38 -10.57
C GLU A 620 0.68 7.06 -10.89
N ASP A 621 0.92 7.44 -12.15
CA ASP A 621 2.18 8.03 -12.64
C ASP A 621 2.33 9.53 -12.34
N ILE A 622 1.30 10.15 -11.75
CA ILE A 622 1.17 11.61 -11.56
C ILE A 622 2.25 12.20 -10.64
N LEU A 623 3.04 11.39 -9.92
CA LEU A 623 3.91 11.91 -8.86
C LEU A 623 5.43 11.82 -9.09
N ILE A 624 5.95 11.19 -10.15
CA ILE A 624 7.39 10.86 -10.19
C ILE A 624 8.13 11.29 -11.47
N LYS A 625 7.45 11.62 -12.58
CA LYS A 625 8.14 11.90 -13.87
C LYS A 625 7.97 13.33 -14.42
N ASP A 626 7.37 14.25 -13.67
CA ASP A 626 7.06 15.59 -14.19
C ASP A 626 8.26 16.57 -14.26
N LEU A 627 9.43 16.24 -13.70
CA LEU A 627 10.58 17.18 -13.65
C LEU A 627 11.72 16.89 -14.63
N LEU A 628 11.72 15.76 -15.36
CA LEU A 628 12.75 15.44 -16.36
C LEU A 628 12.21 15.15 -17.76
N LEU A 629 10.88 15.14 -17.93
CA LEU A 629 10.27 15.08 -19.25
C LEU A 629 10.29 16.44 -19.97
N GLU A 630 10.53 17.56 -19.28
CA GLU A 630 10.43 18.91 -19.86
C GLU A 630 11.48 19.22 -20.94
N GLU A 631 12.66 18.57 -20.93
CA GLU A 631 13.71 18.83 -21.92
C GLU A 631 13.60 17.95 -23.18
N MET A 632 13.25 16.67 -23.08
CA MET A 632 13.01 15.81 -24.25
C MET A 632 11.64 16.04 -24.91
N VAL A 633 10.64 16.45 -24.14
CA VAL A 633 9.33 16.83 -24.67
C VAL A 633 9.41 18.18 -25.37
N LYS A 634 10.40 19.03 -25.07
CA LYS A 634 10.63 20.32 -25.76
C LYS A 634 10.95 20.14 -27.24
N GLU A 635 11.91 19.29 -27.61
CA GLU A 635 12.27 19.05 -29.03
C GLU A 635 11.10 18.47 -29.85
N LEU A 636 10.30 17.58 -29.26
CA LEU A 636 9.10 17.01 -29.90
C LEU A 636 7.88 17.96 -29.88
N LEU A 637 7.76 18.81 -28.85
CA LEU A 637 6.75 19.88 -28.79
C LEU A 637 7.07 20.97 -29.80
N GLU A 638 8.34 21.27 -30.08
CA GLU A 638 8.74 22.25 -31.10
C GLU A 638 8.32 21.79 -32.51
N GLN A 639 8.52 20.52 -32.86
CA GLN A 639 8.01 19.96 -34.13
C GLN A 639 6.47 19.99 -34.19
N ARG A 640 5.80 19.74 -33.07
CA ARG A 640 4.33 19.73 -32.97
C ARG A 640 3.72 21.13 -32.93
N GLU A 641 4.37 22.11 -32.30
CA GLU A 641 3.99 23.52 -32.30
C GLU A 641 4.25 24.16 -33.66
N PHE A 642 5.30 23.76 -34.37
CA PHE A 642 5.49 24.12 -35.77
C PHE A 642 4.31 23.65 -36.62
N LEU A 643 3.95 22.36 -36.56
CA LEU A 643 2.79 21.81 -37.29
C LEU A 643 1.47 22.50 -36.88
N ARG A 644 1.30 22.84 -35.60
CA ARG A 644 0.10 23.54 -35.11
C ARG A 644 0.04 25.01 -35.51
N ASN A 645 1.18 25.70 -35.53
CA ASN A 645 1.27 27.09 -35.98
C ASN A 645 1.12 27.19 -37.51
N ASP A 646 1.62 26.20 -38.25
CA ASP A 646 1.38 26.08 -39.69
C ASP A 646 -0.10 25.80 -39.99
N ALA A 647 -0.70 24.81 -39.31
CA ALA A 647 -2.14 24.55 -39.40
C ALA A 647 -2.99 25.78 -39.00
N LYS A 648 -2.58 26.51 -37.96
CA LYS A 648 -3.24 27.76 -37.52
C LYS A 648 -3.16 28.84 -38.59
N LYS A 649 -1.99 29.06 -39.20
CA LYS A 649 -1.83 29.99 -40.34
C LYS A 649 -2.70 29.61 -41.53
N ASN A 650 -2.77 28.32 -41.85
CA ASN A 650 -3.60 27.83 -42.95
C ASN A 650 -5.09 28.04 -42.66
N ILE A 651 -5.53 27.80 -41.41
CA ILE A 651 -6.91 28.07 -40.97
C ILE A 651 -7.22 29.57 -40.99
N GLU A 652 -6.32 30.44 -40.53
CA GLU A 652 -6.51 31.90 -40.54
C GLU A 652 -6.57 32.45 -41.98
N THR A 653 -5.74 31.92 -42.87
CA THR A 653 -5.72 32.28 -44.29
C THR A 653 -7.05 31.89 -44.94
N LEU A 654 -7.48 30.64 -44.76
CA LEU A 654 -8.77 30.14 -45.24
C LEU A 654 -9.96 30.91 -44.64
N GLN A 655 -9.91 31.26 -43.35
CA GLN A 655 -10.93 32.09 -42.70
C GLN A 655 -10.98 33.51 -43.29
N SER A 656 -9.83 34.10 -43.64
CA SER A 656 -9.76 35.43 -44.26
C SER A 656 -10.33 35.42 -45.69
N GLU A 657 -10.08 34.35 -46.45
CA GLU A 657 -10.63 34.13 -47.79
C GLU A 657 -12.14 33.87 -47.73
N ASN A 658 -12.58 33.01 -46.81
CA ASN A 658 -13.99 32.79 -46.53
C ASN A 658 -14.68 34.10 -46.10
N ARG A 659 -14.04 34.92 -45.26
CA ARG A 659 -14.54 36.24 -44.84
C ARG A 659 -14.64 37.22 -46.01
N LYS A 660 -13.64 37.30 -46.89
CA LYS A 660 -13.68 38.14 -48.10
C LYS A 660 -14.83 37.72 -49.03
N THR A 661 -15.00 36.41 -49.22
CA THR A 661 -16.05 35.85 -50.08
C THR A 661 -17.45 36.04 -49.48
N TYR A 662 -17.60 35.83 -48.18
CA TYR A 662 -18.85 36.04 -47.44
C TYR A 662 -19.23 37.52 -47.35
N ASN A 663 -18.28 38.40 -47.04
CA ASN A 663 -18.52 39.86 -46.95
C ASN A 663 -18.81 40.49 -48.31
N ARG A 664 -18.40 39.85 -49.41
CA ARG A 664 -18.74 40.29 -50.78
C ARG A 664 -20.26 40.37 -51.02
N ARG A 665 -21.06 39.62 -50.25
CA ARG A 665 -22.53 39.57 -50.33
C ARG A 665 -23.23 40.28 -49.16
N ARG A 666 -22.53 41.05 -48.32
CA ARG A 666 -23.09 41.72 -47.12
C ARG A 666 -22.68 43.20 -47.06
N LYS A 667 -23.56 44.07 -46.57
CA LYS A 667 -23.24 45.46 -46.21
C LYS A 667 -22.90 45.55 -44.71
N LYS A 668 -22.10 46.56 -44.32
CA LYS A 668 -21.80 46.87 -42.91
C LYS A 668 -23.11 47.06 -42.13
N ALA A 669 -23.25 46.40 -40.99
CA ALA A 669 -24.43 46.56 -40.14
C ALA A 669 -24.50 47.99 -39.58
N SER A 670 -25.70 48.56 -39.56
CA SER A 670 -25.99 49.83 -38.90
C SER A 670 -25.72 49.67 -37.40
N LEU A 671 -24.85 50.51 -36.85
CA LEU A 671 -24.61 50.58 -35.41
C LEU A 671 -25.67 51.51 -34.81
N TYR A 672 -26.71 50.92 -34.23
CA TYR A 672 -27.69 51.64 -33.42
C TYR A 672 -27.09 51.98 -32.05
N LYS A 673 -27.39 53.17 -31.54
CA LYS A 673 -27.04 53.54 -30.16
C LYS A 673 -28.25 53.34 -29.26
N GLU A 674 -28.03 53.17 -27.96
CA GLU A 674 -29.13 53.06 -26.98
C GLU A 674 -30.05 54.27 -27.11
N GLY A 675 -31.26 54.03 -27.63
CA GLY A 675 -32.29 55.04 -27.91
C GLY A 675 -32.80 55.10 -29.36
N ASP A 676 -32.17 54.39 -30.31
CA ASP A 676 -32.71 54.19 -31.68
C ASP A 676 -33.79 53.10 -31.77
#